data_AF-A0A2P4RAP2-F1
#
_entry.id   AF-A0A2P4RAP2-F1
#
_cell.length_a   1.000
_cell.length_b   1.000
_cell.length_c   1.000
_cell.angle_alpha   90.00
_cell.angle_beta   90.00
_cell.angle_gamma   90.00
#
_symmetry.space_group_name_H-M   'P 1'
#
loop_
_entity.id
_entity.type
_entity.pdbx_description
1 polymer ?
#
loop_
_entity_poly.entity_id
_entity_poly.type
_entity_poly.pdbx_seq_one_letter_code
_entity_poly.pdbx_strand_id
1 'polypeptide(L)'
;MRPLKLTLSGFRGILDGMHRDSVTVDLRELPTGLIAVMGPNGAGKTTIMDNLHPYPLMPSHASKMSADAFSYWDHLTGTRAEKDLEWEHDGQQYRSQFAFRNSGKTRKAEYYLFVLGSDGVWQPVQLADGSLSDGKAETYNRCVESVLGSSEAFFTSVFSAQNRRPIAGYQTSEIKKLLAELLGLERMRELSGKAMDVAKCLGRALDVVQHNITSLVGRRDRVARLSLEIEQAEASLVETRQARDRELEANAQMVQERATLAAKQASSTVAEARMRELGQQKVAQEARRRTLDNDERAAVQRTEAQAKELGAVISSRRAILASSTAILAAATSRDALQLTVTQRQSEAIRLQEGIAQLEKVVPDQSRIIGELQNMAGQGESKAVLEKSLKGQADVIESVPCRDNPMHSTCPLLAQARRASTDLTEVRISLAELRTGYRDKLKLKTALDEQLAPLAGQRASLRALQGQVAADQRELQRLTELAAQKPLLDDAQEALAKAERDLVELNAEAAARKERYQRDVVATDDQLATINREVTSLQSADVTGKIADFDRQVASSRERIAQFEGRIEALIRTQTALSTERQGLLVDLEALPVVQRKAERISDEISSWKLLGKALGNDGVIALSIDDAGPEITKKVNDLLLACYGPRFTIGIHTQTELANGDKREGFEIRVHDAQADSEKEFAVMSGGQKVWINECLTRGIALYRAQGAGTAFQTLFTDEADGPLDPERKREFMKMKREVLRQGGYEREFFISQTPDLVDEADAVIDVVALATQ
;
A
#
# COMPACT_ATOMS: atom_id res chain seq x y z
N MET A 1 23.47 50.80 21.33
CA MET A 1 22.81 51.89 20.59
C MET A 1 22.77 53.15 21.44
N ARG A 2 23.13 54.30 20.85
CA ARG A 2 23.02 55.65 21.40
C ARG A 2 22.36 56.56 20.35
N PRO A 3 21.21 57.20 20.64
CA PRO A 3 20.59 58.13 19.71
C PRO A 3 21.40 59.44 19.66
N LEU A 4 21.61 59.98 18.46
CA LEU A 4 22.39 61.21 18.24
C LEU A 4 21.50 62.39 17.86
N LYS A 5 20.57 62.19 16.93
CA LYS A 5 19.66 63.24 16.45
C LYS A 5 18.37 62.63 15.94
N LEU A 6 17.23 63.19 16.33
CA LEU A 6 15.92 62.78 15.85
C LEU A 6 15.21 63.96 15.18
N THR A 7 14.67 63.75 13.99
CA THR A 7 13.76 64.68 13.30
C THR A 7 12.45 63.98 13.01
N LEU A 8 11.34 64.58 13.42
CA LEU A 8 9.99 64.08 13.16
C LEU A 8 9.18 65.17 12.46
N SER A 9 8.63 64.86 11.29
CA SER A 9 7.76 65.75 10.51
C SER A 9 6.45 65.07 10.16
N GLY A 10 5.31 65.76 10.32
CA GLY A 10 3.98 65.21 10.02
C GLY A 10 3.50 64.14 11.00
N PHE A 11 3.94 64.19 12.27
CA PHE A 11 3.49 63.30 13.34
C PHE A 11 2.39 63.96 14.17
N ARG A 12 1.27 63.25 14.39
CA ARG A 12 0.11 63.77 15.11
C ARG A 12 0.44 64.22 16.53
N GLY A 13 1.23 63.44 17.28
CA GLY A 13 1.59 63.80 18.66
C GLY A 13 2.47 65.06 18.75
N ILE A 14 3.21 65.41 17.70
CA ILE A 14 3.97 66.65 17.61
C ILE A 14 3.05 67.82 17.24
N LEU A 15 2.14 67.63 16.28
CA LEU A 15 1.18 68.65 15.89
C LEU A 15 0.18 68.99 17.01
N ASP A 16 -0.40 67.98 17.65
CA ASP A 16 -1.40 68.17 18.71
C ASP A 16 -0.74 68.72 19.99
N GLY A 17 0.49 68.30 20.29
CA GLY A 17 1.19 68.64 21.53
C GLY A 17 2.05 69.90 21.48
N MET A 18 2.79 70.12 20.38
CA MET A 18 3.68 71.26 20.19
C MET A 18 3.14 72.30 19.20
N HIS A 19 2.02 72.01 18.51
CA HIS A 19 1.46 72.86 17.44
C HIS A 19 2.44 73.14 16.30
N ARG A 20 3.25 72.13 15.94
CA ARG A 20 4.26 72.20 14.89
C ARG A 20 4.17 71.06 13.91
N ASP A 21 4.52 71.36 12.66
CA ASP A 21 4.61 70.36 11.59
C ASP A 21 5.88 69.50 11.69
N SER A 22 6.93 69.99 12.36
CA SER A 22 8.21 69.30 12.52
C SER A 22 8.92 69.66 13.82
N VAL A 23 9.68 68.73 14.38
CA VAL A 23 10.58 68.93 15.52
C VAL A 23 11.91 68.23 15.27
N THR A 24 13.02 68.87 15.66
CA THR A 24 14.37 68.27 15.68
C THR A 24 14.90 68.29 17.10
N VAL A 25 15.39 67.14 17.57
CA VAL A 25 16.00 66.98 18.90
C VAL A 25 17.46 66.54 18.70
N ASP A 26 18.41 67.38 19.07
CA ASP A 26 19.84 67.03 19.10
C ASP A 26 20.20 66.46 20.48
N LEU A 27 20.81 65.28 20.49
CA LEU A 27 21.12 64.48 21.68
C LEU A 27 22.64 64.26 21.85
N ARG A 28 23.47 64.85 20.96
CA ARG A 28 24.91 64.61 20.94
C ARG A 28 25.58 65.11 22.22
N GLU A 29 25.21 66.30 22.66
CA GLU A 29 25.85 67.04 23.77
C GLU A 29 25.27 66.75 25.17
N LEU A 30 24.33 65.82 25.31
CA LEU A 30 23.75 65.49 26.62
C LEU A 30 24.80 64.86 27.58
N PRO A 31 24.69 65.04 28.90
CA PRO A 31 25.58 64.38 29.85
C PRO A 31 25.33 62.87 29.92
N THR A 32 26.22 62.15 30.60
CA THR A 32 25.95 60.78 31.06
C THR A 32 25.02 60.80 32.27
N GLY A 33 24.13 59.82 32.38
CA GLY A 33 23.19 59.70 33.49
C GLY A 33 21.73 59.62 33.07
N LEU A 34 20.83 60.06 33.95
CA LEU A 34 19.40 60.04 33.74
C LEU A 34 18.95 61.31 33.01
N ILE A 35 18.30 61.14 31.86
CA ILE A 35 17.82 62.23 31.03
C ILE A 35 16.29 62.24 31.04
N ALA A 36 15.69 63.24 31.67
CA ALA A 36 14.24 63.38 31.73
C ALA A 36 13.68 64.01 30.46
N VAL A 37 12.62 63.44 29.89
CA VAL A 37 11.80 64.09 28.87
C VAL A 37 10.59 64.70 29.56
N MET A 38 10.60 66.03 29.73
CA MET A 38 9.64 66.77 30.54
C MET A 38 8.64 67.55 29.68
N GLY A 39 7.39 67.64 30.13
CA GLY A 39 6.32 68.42 29.52
C GLY A 39 4.93 67.99 30.03
N PRO A 40 3.87 68.79 29.80
CA PRO A 40 2.51 68.41 30.19
C PRO A 40 1.99 67.19 29.41
N ASN A 41 0.91 66.58 29.88
CA ASN A 41 0.28 65.44 29.19
C ASN A 41 -0.26 65.89 27.83
N GLY A 42 -0.01 65.07 26.81
CA GLY A 42 -0.33 65.43 25.42
C GLY A 42 0.71 66.30 24.71
N ALA A 43 1.78 66.76 25.37
CA ALA A 43 2.80 67.64 24.75
C ALA A 43 3.69 66.97 23.67
N GLY A 44 3.55 65.65 23.46
CA GLY A 44 4.35 64.90 22.47
C GLY A 44 5.55 64.14 23.05
N LYS A 45 5.69 64.05 24.39
CA LYS A 45 6.77 63.31 25.09
C LYS A 45 6.91 61.86 24.60
N THR A 46 5.84 61.09 24.69
CA THR A 46 5.79 59.69 24.25
C THR A 46 6.07 59.56 22.75
N THR A 47 5.61 60.52 21.93
CA THR A 47 5.92 60.51 20.49
C THR A 47 7.40 60.69 20.19
N ILE A 48 8.12 61.52 20.96
CA ILE A 48 9.58 61.61 20.87
C ILE A 48 10.21 60.29 21.33
N MET A 49 9.86 59.81 22.53
CA MET A 49 10.43 58.59 23.13
C MET A 49 10.26 57.36 22.24
N ASP A 50 9.05 57.13 21.73
CA ASP A 50 8.69 56.03 20.82
C ASP A 50 9.39 56.09 19.46
N ASN A 51 10.09 57.19 19.16
CA ASN A 51 10.84 57.34 17.92
C ASN A 51 12.35 57.49 18.10
N LEU A 52 12.86 57.44 19.34
CA LEU A 52 14.30 57.42 19.64
C LEU A 52 14.99 56.08 19.36
N HIS A 53 14.36 55.20 18.57
CA HIS A 53 14.91 53.91 18.15
C HIS A 53 14.64 53.64 16.65
N PRO A 54 15.41 52.74 16.01
CA PRO A 54 15.32 52.51 14.58
C PRO A 54 14.23 51.50 14.16
N TYR A 55 13.59 50.76 15.07
CA TYR A 55 12.52 49.85 14.67
C TYR A 55 11.30 50.61 14.13
N PRO A 56 10.60 50.11 13.07
CA PRO A 56 9.49 50.80 12.44
C PRO A 56 8.17 50.56 13.19
N LEU A 57 8.15 50.91 14.47
CA LEU A 57 6.97 50.90 15.31
C LEU A 57 7.01 52.03 16.35
N MET A 58 5.89 52.32 17.00
CA MET A 58 5.84 53.15 18.22
C MET A 58 5.41 52.27 19.39
N PRO A 59 6.32 51.90 20.30
CA PRO A 59 6.11 50.78 21.21
C PRO A 59 5.02 51.03 22.24
N SER A 60 4.77 52.27 22.69
CA SER A 60 3.66 52.56 23.60
C SER A 60 2.27 52.46 22.94
N HIS A 61 2.22 52.43 21.59
CA HIS A 61 0.99 52.29 20.79
C HIS A 61 0.87 50.93 20.08
N ALA A 62 1.90 50.09 20.10
CA ALA A 62 1.91 48.81 19.41
C ALA A 62 1.22 47.72 20.24
N SER A 63 0.38 46.90 19.60
CA SER A 63 -0.28 45.76 20.28
C SER A 63 0.67 44.61 20.60
N LYS A 64 1.77 44.49 19.84
CA LYS A 64 2.92 43.61 20.08
C LYS A 64 4.20 44.35 19.70
N MET A 65 5.33 43.95 20.27
CA MET A 65 6.65 44.54 19.99
C MET A 65 7.23 44.07 18.65
N SER A 66 6.44 44.18 17.59
CA SER A 66 6.79 43.81 16.21
C SER A 66 6.22 44.83 15.23
N ALA A 67 6.95 45.06 14.13
CA ALA A 67 6.55 45.98 13.07
C ALA A 67 5.20 45.62 12.44
N ASP A 68 4.84 44.33 12.39
CA ASP A 68 3.57 43.86 11.80
C ASP A 68 2.34 44.22 12.65
N ALA A 69 2.55 44.56 13.93
CA ALA A 69 1.50 44.81 14.90
C ALA A 69 1.25 46.31 15.16
N PHE A 70 1.76 47.18 14.28
CA PHE A 70 1.68 48.63 14.37
C PHE A 70 1.55 49.29 12.98
N SER A 71 0.84 50.42 12.91
CA SER A 71 0.70 51.21 11.69
C SER A 71 0.96 52.69 11.98
N TYR A 72 2.00 53.25 11.36
CA TYR A 72 2.29 54.68 11.46
C TYR A 72 1.12 55.55 10.97
N TRP A 73 0.32 55.09 10.01
CA TRP A 73 -0.72 55.93 9.39
C TRP A 73 -1.75 56.49 10.37
N ASP A 74 -1.98 55.82 11.50
CA ASP A 74 -2.90 56.28 12.54
C ASP A 74 -2.29 57.42 13.39
N HIS A 75 -0.97 57.61 13.31
CA HIS A 75 -0.18 58.58 14.06
C HIS A 75 0.44 59.68 13.19
N LEU A 76 0.17 59.69 11.89
CA LEU A 76 0.65 60.72 10.96
C LEU A 76 -0.44 61.74 10.62
N THR A 77 -0.01 62.94 10.26
CA THR A 77 -0.82 64.06 9.80
C THR A 77 -0.26 64.59 8.47
N GLY A 78 -1.15 65.06 7.59
CA GLY A 78 -0.77 65.61 6.28
C GLY A 78 -0.55 64.60 5.16
N THR A 79 -0.08 65.12 4.01
CA THR A 79 0.17 64.33 2.78
C THR A 79 1.59 63.76 2.70
N ARG A 80 2.50 64.26 3.55
CA ARG A 80 3.87 63.82 3.70
C ARG A 80 4.26 63.82 5.17
N ALA A 81 5.00 62.80 5.60
CA ALA A 81 5.62 62.73 6.91
C ALA A 81 6.99 62.05 6.82
N GLU A 82 7.86 62.36 7.76
CA GLU A 82 9.24 61.85 7.80
C GLU A 82 9.71 61.59 9.22
N LYS A 83 10.38 60.47 9.43
CA LYS A 83 11.20 60.20 10.62
C LYS A 83 12.64 60.04 10.17
N ASP A 84 13.54 60.79 10.78
CA ASP A 84 14.97 60.71 10.53
C ASP A 84 15.71 60.59 11.86
N LEU A 85 16.32 59.43 12.10
CA LEU A 85 17.07 59.14 13.32
C LEU A 85 18.51 58.82 12.96
N GLU A 86 19.44 59.65 13.42
CA GLU A 86 20.87 59.34 13.46
C GLU A 86 21.20 58.71 14.81
N TRP A 87 21.93 57.60 14.79
CA TRP A 87 22.28 56.83 15.99
C TRP A 87 23.61 56.10 15.82
N GLU A 88 24.22 55.73 16.93
CA GLU A 88 25.51 55.02 16.98
C GLU A 88 25.35 53.67 17.67
N HIS A 89 26.04 52.65 17.17
CA HIS A 89 26.23 51.39 17.86
C HIS A 89 27.55 50.76 17.47
N ASP A 90 28.28 50.24 18.45
CA ASP A 90 29.56 49.55 18.24
C ASP A 90 30.59 50.39 17.45
N GLY A 91 30.66 51.69 17.76
CA GLY A 91 31.55 52.63 17.09
C GLY A 91 31.16 53.01 15.66
N GLN A 92 30.06 52.47 15.14
CA GLN A 92 29.55 52.77 13.80
C GLN A 92 28.30 53.66 13.88
N GLN A 93 28.24 54.68 13.03
CA GLN A 93 27.07 55.55 12.90
C GLN A 93 26.12 55.07 11.82
N TYR A 94 24.83 55.14 12.14
CA TYR A 94 23.70 54.71 11.33
C TYR A 94 22.66 55.82 11.21
N ARG A 95 21.89 55.80 10.13
CA ARG A 95 20.76 56.71 9.90
C ARG A 95 19.54 55.92 9.43
N SER A 96 18.47 55.99 10.21
CA SER A 96 17.17 55.40 9.90
C SER A 96 16.25 56.48 9.35
N GLN A 97 15.92 56.39 8.06
CA GLN A 97 15.08 57.37 7.37
C GLN A 97 13.78 56.73 6.89
N PHE A 98 12.65 57.19 7.41
CA PHE A 98 11.31 56.74 7.02
C PHE A 98 10.59 57.87 6.31
N ALA A 99 10.12 57.61 5.09
CA ALA A 99 9.37 58.56 4.30
C ALA A 99 7.96 58.05 4.05
N PHE A 100 6.96 58.83 4.44
CA PHE A 100 5.55 58.52 4.28
C PHE A 100 4.91 59.50 3.30
N ARG A 101 4.19 58.97 2.30
CA ARG A 101 3.44 59.76 1.32
C ARG A 101 2.00 59.26 1.25
N ASN A 102 1.06 60.16 1.48
CA ASN A 102 -0.37 59.92 1.35
C ASN A 102 -0.94 60.84 0.27
N SER A 103 -1.14 60.30 -0.93
CA SER A 103 -1.68 61.04 -2.08
C SER A 103 -3.21 61.11 -2.09
N GLY A 104 -3.88 60.61 -1.04
CA GLY A 104 -5.33 60.45 -0.98
C GLY A 104 -5.86 59.22 -1.72
N LYS A 105 -5.18 58.75 -2.78
CA LYS A 105 -5.50 57.49 -3.49
C LYS A 105 -4.68 56.30 -2.98
N THR A 106 -3.43 56.52 -2.60
CA THR A 106 -2.51 55.48 -2.17
C THR A 106 -1.63 55.97 -1.02
N ARG A 107 -1.36 55.08 -0.07
CA ARG A 107 -0.41 55.28 1.02
C ARG A 107 0.88 54.55 0.69
N LYS A 108 2.01 55.25 0.65
CA LYS A 108 3.35 54.68 0.40
C LYS A 108 4.27 54.99 1.58
N ALA A 109 4.92 53.98 2.12
CA ALA A 109 5.95 54.10 3.14
C ALA A 109 7.27 53.52 2.60
N GLU A 110 8.38 54.21 2.83
CA GLU A 110 9.72 53.78 2.45
C GLU A 110 10.63 53.85 3.67
N TYR A 111 11.43 52.81 3.89
CA TYR A 111 12.29 52.62 5.06
C TYR A 111 13.73 52.34 4.62
N TYR A 112 14.65 53.25 4.94
CA TYR A 112 16.06 53.10 4.60
C TYR A 112 16.93 53.10 5.86
N LEU A 113 17.86 52.16 5.93
CA LEU A 113 18.93 52.13 6.90
C LEU A 113 20.24 52.43 6.18
N PHE A 114 20.89 53.51 6.58
CA PHE A 114 22.21 53.89 6.10
C PHE A 114 23.25 53.66 7.19
N VAL A 115 24.48 53.38 6.76
CA VAL A 115 25.69 53.35 7.58
C VAL A 115 26.65 54.43 7.07
N LEU A 116 27.32 55.13 7.99
CA LEU A 116 28.29 56.14 7.62
C LEU A 116 29.60 55.48 7.18
N GLY A 117 29.95 55.61 5.89
CA GLY A 117 31.21 55.10 5.37
C GLY A 117 32.42 55.81 5.95
N SER A 118 33.61 55.21 5.81
CA SER A 118 34.88 55.83 6.21
C SER A 118 35.22 57.10 5.41
N ASP A 119 34.54 57.30 4.28
CA ASP A 119 34.56 58.51 3.45
C ASP A 119 33.63 59.63 3.96
N GLY A 120 32.88 59.39 5.04
CA GLY A 120 31.89 60.32 5.59
C GLY A 120 30.58 60.37 4.79
N VAL A 121 30.34 59.42 3.89
CA VAL A 121 29.13 59.36 3.07
C VAL A 121 28.17 58.30 3.61
N TRP A 122 26.88 58.63 3.67
CA TRP A 122 25.84 57.68 4.02
C TRP A 122 25.62 56.66 2.90
N GLN A 123 25.79 55.38 3.20
CA GLN A 123 25.61 54.28 2.25
C GLN A 123 24.52 53.33 2.76
N PRO A 124 23.63 52.80 1.88
CA PRO A 124 22.63 51.83 2.32
C PRO A 124 23.29 50.59 2.92
N VAL A 125 22.77 50.09 4.04
CA VAL A 125 23.30 48.86 4.66
C VAL A 125 23.09 47.67 3.74
N GLN A 126 24.14 46.85 3.59
CA GLN A 126 24.11 45.59 2.86
C GLN A 126 24.61 44.46 3.76
N LEU A 127 23.84 43.39 3.87
CA LEU A 127 24.17 42.19 4.65
C LEU A 127 25.08 41.24 3.85
N ALA A 128 25.74 40.32 4.56
CA ALA A 128 26.66 39.34 3.97
C ALA A 128 25.99 38.39 2.94
N ASP A 129 24.67 38.20 3.04
CA ASP A 129 23.89 37.41 2.09
C ASP A 129 23.46 38.21 0.84
N GLY A 130 23.87 39.48 0.73
CA GLY A 130 23.55 40.38 -0.37
C GLY A 130 22.28 41.21 -0.16
N SER A 131 21.53 41.02 0.94
CA SER A 131 20.33 41.80 1.23
C SER A 131 20.68 43.29 1.43
N LEU A 132 20.06 44.18 0.65
CA LEU A 132 20.30 45.62 0.64
C LEU A 132 19.10 46.38 1.22
N SER A 133 19.34 47.40 2.04
CA SER A 133 18.29 48.34 2.46
C SER A 133 17.80 49.17 1.26
N ASP A 134 16.73 48.69 0.62
CA ASP A 134 16.21 49.19 -0.68
C ASP A 134 14.93 50.02 -0.55
N GLY A 135 14.57 50.43 0.66
CA GLY A 135 13.35 51.20 0.93
C GLY A 135 12.15 50.33 1.33
N LYS A 136 12.22 49.01 1.21
CA LYS A 136 11.15 48.10 1.66
C LYS A 136 11.24 47.85 3.17
N ALA A 137 10.09 47.67 3.81
CA ALA A 137 10.02 47.36 5.23
C ALA A 137 10.73 46.03 5.58
N GLU A 138 10.60 45.00 4.73
CA GLU A 138 11.21 43.68 4.94
C GLU A 138 12.75 43.75 4.95
N THR A 139 13.35 44.39 3.94
CA THR A 139 14.81 44.53 3.83
C THR A 139 15.36 45.44 4.92
N TYR A 140 14.66 46.53 5.25
CA TYR A 140 14.98 47.41 6.35
C TYR A 140 15.01 46.65 7.70
N ASN A 141 13.95 45.91 8.02
CA ASN A 141 13.85 45.16 9.28
C ASN A 141 15.00 44.18 9.42
N ARG A 142 15.29 43.37 8.38
CA ARG A 142 16.42 42.45 8.40
C ARG A 142 17.76 43.16 8.64
N CYS A 143 17.96 44.33 8.03
CA CYS A 143 19.18 45.12 8.24
C CYS A 143 19.28 45.62 9.69
N VAL A 144 18.21 46.19 10.26
CA VAL A 144 18.20 46.66 11.66
C VAL A 144 18.39 45.50 12.64
N GLU A 145 17.70 44.38 12.42
CA GLU A 145 17.78 43.21 13.30
C GLU A 145 19.19 42.60 13.32
N SER A 146 19.91 42.65 12.21
CA SER A 146 21.32 42.22 12.17
C SER A 146 22.25 43.09 13.02
N VAL A 147 21.88 44.35 13.28
CA VAL A 147 22.69 45.31 14.04
C VAL A 147 22.29 45.34 15.51
N LEU A 148 20.99 45.29 15.83
CA LEU A 148 20.49 45.50 17.21
C LEU A 148 19.80 44.27 17.84
N GLY A 149 19.61 43.19 17.09
CA GLY A 149 18.75 42.04 17.47
C GLY A 149 17.28 42.28 17.09
N SER A 150 16.38 41.33 17.39
CA SER A 150 14.97 41.54 17.07
C SER A 150 14.36 42.71 17.85
N SER A 151 13.26 43.25 17.32
CA SER A 151 12.48 44.25 18.03
C SER A 151 12.01 43.72 19.40
N GLU A 152 11.64 42.44 19.49
CA GLU A 152 11.16 41.85 20.74
C GLU A 152 12.26 41.84 21.81
N ALA A 153 13.47 41.38 21.48
CA ALA A 153 14.60 41.42 22.41
C ALA A 153 14.97 42.86 22.83
N PHE A 154 14.90 43.82 21.90
CA PHE A 154 15.16 45.23 22.21
C PHE A 154 14.13 45.83 23.17
N PHE A 155 12.83 45.65 22.92
CA PHE A 155 11.74 46.19 23.74
C PHE A 155 11.47 45.40 25.04
N THR A 156 12.08 44.23 25.21
CA THR A 156 12.05 43.49 26.48
C THR A 156 13.31 43.69 27.33
N SER A 157 14.35 44.36 26.82
CA SER A 157 15.60 44.61 27.58
C SER A 157 16.03 46.08 27.64
N VAL A 158 16.19 46.73 26.49
CA VAL A 158 16.78 48.08 26.36
C VAL A 158 15.73 49.18 26.56
N PHE A 159 14.54 48.98 25.99
CA PHE A 159 13.46 49.96 25.99
C PHE A 159 12.25 49.45 26.79
N SER A 160 11.88 50.13 27.86
CA SER A 160 10.70 49.82 28.67
C SER A 160 9.51 50.69 28.27
N ALA A 161 8.63 50.18 27.41
CA ALA A 161 7.39 50.86 27.01
C ALA A 161 6.24 50.71 28.03
N GLN A 162 5.29 51.63 28.03
CA GLN A 162 4.19 51.69 29.01
C GLN A 162 3.29 50.44 29.01
N ASN A 163 2.99 49.89 27.82
CA ASN A 163 2.07 48.75 27.65
C ASN A 163 2.78 47.41 27.37
N ARG A 164 4.05 47.26 27.76
CA ARG A 164 4.81 46.04 27.46
C ARG A 164 4.24 44.84 28.23
N ARG A 165 4.30 43.66 27.59
CA ARG A 165 3.97 42.38 28.24
C ARG A 165 4.99 42.08 29.35
N PRO A 166 4.58 41.82 30.59
CA PRO A 166 5.50 41.37 31.64
C PRO A 166 6.18 40.06 31.26
N ILE A 167 7.42 39.85 31.68
CA ILE A 167 8.21 38.63 31.37
C ILE A 167 7.49 37.36 31.86
N ALA A 168 6.86 37.41 33.03
CA ALA A 168 6.05 36.31 33.57
C ALA A 168 4.79 35.98 32.75
N GLY A 169 4.39 36.86 31.82
CA GLY A 169 3.24 36.65 30.95
C GLY A 169 3.53 35.81 29.71
N TYR A 170 4.80 35.49 29.42
CA TYR A 170 5.23 34.73 28.24
C TYR A 170 4.97 33.22 28.40
N GLN A 171 4.61 32.54 27.30
CA GLN A 171 4.52 31.07 27.30
C GLN A 171 5.92 30.44 27.33
N THR A 172 6.07 29.21 27.83
CA THR A 172 7.38 28.53 27.99
C THR A 172 8.21 28.50 26.70
N SER A 173 7.59 28.27 25.55
CA SER A 173 8.28 28.28 24.25
C SER A 173 8.68 29.69 23.79
N GLU A 174 7.83 30.69 24.05
CA GLU A 174 8.09 32.10 23.72
C GLU A 174 9.23 32.65 24.57
N ILE A 175 9.21 32.39 25.89
CA ILE A 175 10.26 32.84 26.80
C ILE A 175 11.58 32.14 26.53
N LYS A 176 11.60 30.84 26.21
CA LYS A 176 12.83 30.15 25.81
C LYS A 176 13.40 30.73 24.52
N LYS A 177 12.55 31.08 23.55
CA LYS A 177 12.99 31.73 22.31
C LYS A 177 13.59 33.10 22.60
N LEU A 178 12.90 33.92 23.39
CA LEU A 178 13.32 35.25 23.79
C LEU A 178 14.61 35.21 24.62
N LEU A 179 14.73 34.32 25.59
CA LEU A 179 15.95 34.12 26.37
C LEU A 179 17.09 33.64 25.49
N ALA A 180 16.89 32.65 24.62
CA ALA A 180 17.93 32.20 23.68
C ALA A 180 18.46 33.36 22.81
N GLU A 181 17.57 34.25 22.37
CA GLU A 181 17.95 35.44 21.63
C GLU A 181 18.69 36.47 22.50
N LEU A 182 18.19 36.76 23.70
CA LEU A 182 18.83 37.68 24.65
C LEU A 182 20.21 37.19 25.11
N LEU A 183 20.42 35.86 25.15
CA LEU A 183 21.69 35.20 25.43
C LEU A 183 22.62 35.11 24.19
N GLY A 184 22.18 35.59 23.02
CA GLY A 184 22.98 35.55 21.78
C GLY A 184 23.19 34.15 21.20
N LEU A 185 22.29 33.19 21.51
CA LEU A 185 22.41 31.78 21.11
C LEU A 185 21.82 31.48 19.72
N GLU A 186 21.45 32.51 18.96
CA GLU A 186 20.86 32.36 17.63
C GLU A 186 21.76 31.60 16.66
N ARG A 187 23.08 31.85 16.74
CA ARG A 187 24.08 31.15 15.92
C ARG A 187 24.07 29.64 16.17
N MET A 188 23.83 29.19 17.41
CA MET A 188 23.72 27.76 17.71
C MET A 188 22.48 27.16 17.06
N ARG A 189 21.35 27.87 17.12
CA ARG A 189 20.11 27.47 16.45
C ARG A 189 20.27 27.41 14.93
N GLU A 190 20.99 28.37 14.34
CA GLU A 190 21.28 28.36 12.90
C GLU A 190 22.17 27.17 12.51
N LEU A 191 23.23 26.90 13.28
CA LEU A 191 24.11 25.74 13.07
C LEU A 191 23.36 24.41 13.23
N SER A 192 22.43 24.33 14.18
CA SER A 192 21.50 23.20 14.33
C SER A 192 20.69 22.96 13.05
N GLY A 193 20.08 24.02 12.50
CA GLY A 193 19.36 23.97 11.23
C GLY A 193 20.23 23.48 10.07
N LYS A 194 21.42 24.08 9.90
CA LYS A 194 22.40 23.69 8.87
C LYS A 194 22.82 22.23 8.99
N ALA A 195 23.07 21.73 10.21
CA ALA A 195 23.41 20.33 10.45
C ALA A 195 22.27 19.38 10.04
N MET A 196 21.02 19.75 10.33
CA MET A 196 19.84 18.98 9.92
C MET A 196 19.63 18.98 8.39
N ASP A 197 19.93 20.09 7.72
CA ASP A 197 19.89 20.17 6.26
C ASP A 197 20.96 19.28 5.61
N VAL A 198 22.17 19.22 6.17
CA VAL A 198 23.21 18.28 5.73
C VAL A 198 22.75 16.84 5.90
N ALA A 199 22.19 16.48 7.06
CA ALA A 199 21.64 15.14 7.31
C ALA A 199 20.54 14.77 6.29
N LYS A 200 19.69 15.73 5.91
CA LYS A 200 18.63 15.53 4.90
C LYS A 200 19.21 15.31 3.50
N CYS A 201 20.22 16.07 3.11
CA CYS A 201 20.93 15.89 1.85
C CYS A 201 21.64 14.53 1.77
N LEU A 202 22.32 14.13 2.85
CA LEU A 202 22.94 12.82 2.95
C LEU A 202 21.91 11.68 2.94
N GLY A 203 20.74 11.87 3.55
CA GLY A 203 19.63 10.91 3.48
C GLY A 203 19.22 10.60 2.05
N ARG A 204 19.03 11.63 1.21
CA ARG A 204 18.73 11.44 -0.23
C ARG A 204 19.85 10.70 -0.96
N ALA A 205 21.11 10.98 -0.63
CA ALA A 205 22.26 10.28 -1.21
C ALA A 205 22.30 8.81 -0.77
N LEU A 206 21.95 8.52 0.48
CA LEU A 206 21.85 7.16 1.01
C LEU A 206 20.78 6.37 0.27
N ASP A 207 19.60 6.95 0.02
CA ASP A 207 18.52 6.30 -0.72
C ASP A 207 18.98 5.81 -2.11
N VAL A 208 19.73 6.65 -2.83
CA VAL A 208 20.32 6.30 -4.13
C VAL A 208 21.30 5.13 -4.00
N VAL A 209 22.17 5.16 -2.99
CA VAL A 209 23.15 4.08 -2.76
C VAL A 209 22.44 2.79 -2.35
N GLN A 210 21.40 2.86 -1.51
CA GLN A 210 20.60 1.72 -1.11
C GLN A 210 19.87 1.08 -2.30
N HIS A 211 19.31 1.90 -3.20
CA HIS A 211 18.71 1.39 -4.43
C HIS A 211 19.72 0.62 -5.30
N ASN A 212 20.95 1.13 -5.41
CA ASN A 212 22.03 0.42 -6.11
C ASN A 212 22.40 -0.91 -5.43
N ILE A 213 22.42 -0.96 -4.09
CA ILE A 213 22.62 -2.21 -3.34
C ILE A 213 21.50 -3.20 -3.66
N THR A 214 20.23 -2.78 -3.63
CA THR A 214 19.09 -3.65 -3.97
C THR A 214 19.20 -4.18 -5.40
N SER A 215 19.59 -3.34 -6.37
CA SER A 215 19.81 -3.76 -7.75
C SER A 215 20.90 -4.82 -7.86
N LEU A 216 22.05 -4.61 -7.20
CA LEU A 216 23.16 -5.57 -7.19
C LEU A 216 22.80 -6.87 -6.45
N VAL A 217 22.05 -6.82 -5.35
CA VAL A 217 21.53 -8.02 -4.68
C VAL A 217 20.61 -8.81 -5.62
N GLY A 218 19.74 -8.14 -6.37
CA GLY A 218 18.92 -8.80 -7.40
C GLY A 218 19.75 -9.48 -8.49
N ARG A 219 20.88 -8.88 -8.91
CA ARG A 219 21.84 -9.50 -9.84
C ARG A 219 22.52 -10.73 -9.22
N ARG A 220 22.86 -10.70 -7.92
CA ARG A 220 23.40 -11.87 -7.20
C ARG A 220 22.43 -13.04 -7.23
N ASP A 221 21.15 -12.77 -7.01
CA ASP A 221 20.11 -13.81 -7.05
C ASP A 221 19.87 -14.33 -8.48
N ARG A 222 20.08 -13.50 -9.51
CA ARG A 222 20.10 -13.95 -10.91
C ARG A 222 21.30 -14.84 -11.21
N VAL A 223 22.50 -14.51 -10.71
CA VAL A 223 23.69 -15.37 -10.83
C VAL A 223 23.45 -16.75 -10.21
N ALA A 224 22.85 -16.81 -9.02
CA ALA A 224 22.52 -18.09 -8.37
C ALA A 224 21.55 -18.94 -9.22
N ARG A 225 20.54 -18.32 -9.83
CA ARG A 225 19.59 -19.01 -10.74
C ARG A 225 20.27 -19.48 -12.04
N LEU A 226 21.08 -18.62 -12.66
CA LEU A 226 21.84 -18.97 -13.87
C LEU A 226 22.78 -20.15 -13.61
N SER A 227 23.41 -20.24 -12.44
CA SER A 227 24.24 -21.40 -12.09
C SER A 227 23.44 -22.70 -12.10
N LEU A 228 22.23 -22.71 -11.55
CA LEU A 228 21.35 -23.88 -11.58
C LEU A 228 20.88 -24.22 -13.01
N GLU A 229 20.51 -23.21 -13.80
CA GLU A 229 20.12 -23.38 -15.21
C GLU A 229 21.27 -23.98 -16.05
N ILE A 230 22.51 -23.55 -15.80
CA ILE A 230 23.72 -24.10 -16.44
C ILE A 230 23.93 -25.56 -16.05
N GLU A 231 23.83 -25.91 -14.76
CA GLU A 231 23.95 -27.29 -14.28
C GLU A 231 22.90 -28.22 -14.92
N GLN A 232 21.65 -27.75 -15.04
CA GLN A 232 20.57 -28.50 -15.70
C GLN A 232 20.80 -28.68 -17.21
N ALA A 233 21.28 -27.64 -17.89
CA ALA A 233 21.62 -27.71 -19.31
C ALA A 233 22.79 -28.68 -19.54
N GLU A 234 23.78 -28.69 -18.65
CA GLU A 234 24.92 -29.59 -18.70
C GLU A 234 24.52 -31.06 -18.48
N ALA A 235 23.64 -31.33 -17.50
CA ALA A 235 23.08 -32.66 -17.29
C ALA A 235 22.30 -33.16 -18.53
N SER A 236 21.46 -32.30 -19.12
CA SER A 236 20.70 -32.61 -20.34
C SER A 236 21.60 -32.87 -21.55
N LEU A 237 22.72 -32.14 -21.66
CA LEU A 237 23.71 -32.30 -22.71
C LEU A 237 24.40 -33.67 -22.59
N VAL A 238 24.78 -34.07 -21.37
CA VAL A 238 25.39 -35.38 -21.11
C VAL A 238 24.42 -36.51 -21.46
N GLU A 239 23.16 -36.43 -21.04
CA GLU A 239 22.14 -37.43 -21.34
C GLU A 239 21.90 -37.56 -22.86
N THR A 240 21.78 -36.44 -23.57
CA THR A 240 21.56 -36.43 -25.02
C THR A 240 22.75 -37.01 -25.78
N ARG A 241 23.99 -36.74 -25.32
CA ARG A 241 25.21 -37.36 -25.88
C ARG A 241 25.20 -38.88 -25.70
N GLN A 242 24.86 -39.37 -24.51
CA GLN A 242 24.77 -40.81 -24.24
C GLN A 242 23.69 -41.49 -25.11
N ALA A 243 22.53 -40.85 -25.29
CA ALA A 243 21.47 -41.38 -26.15
C ALA A 243 21.90 -41.47 -27.62
N ARG A 244 22.58 -40.44 -28.14
CA ARG A 244 23.18 -40.46 -29.48
C ARG A 244 24.20 -41.59 -29.63
N ASP A 245 25.09 -41.77 -28.66
CA ASP A 245 26.15 -42.78 -28.73
C ASP A 245 25.56 -44.21 -28.79
N ARG A 246 24.50 -44.49 -28.01
CA ARG A 246 23.77 -45.76 -28.08
C ARG A 246 23.13 -46.00 -29.45
N GLU A 247 22.52 -44.98 -30.06
CA GLU A 247 21.94 -45.11 -31.40
C GLU A 247 22.98 -45.28 -32.51
N LEU A 248 24.14 -44.61 -32.39
CA LEU A 248 25.27 -44.79 -33.30
C LEU A 248 25.78 -46.24 -33.27
N GLU A 249 25.93 -46.82 -32.09
CA GLU A 249 26.37 -48.20 -31.91
C GLU A 249 25.36 -49.20 -32.51
N ALA A 250 24.07 -49.01 -32.26
CA ALA A 250 23.01 -49.83 -32.85
C ALA A 250 22.98 -49.72 -34.39
N ASN A 251 23.16 -48.50 -34.95
CA ASN A 251 23.23 -48.29 -36.40
C ASN A 251 24.41 -49.06 -37.03
N ALA A 252 25.58 -49.00 -36.39
CA ALA A 252 26.79 -49.68 -36.87
C ALA A 252 26.60 -51.20 -36.96
N GLN A 253 25.96 -51.81 -35.96
CA GLN A 253 25.63 -53.24 -35.96
C GLN A 253 24.69 -53.62 -37.12
N MET A 254 23.62 -52.85 -37.34
CA MET A 254 22.68 -53.08 -38.46
C MET A 254 23.37 -52.97 -39.84
N VAL A 255 24.27 -52.00 -40.01
CA VAL A 255 25.04 -51.83 -41.26
C VAL A 255 25.99 -53.01 -41.51
N GLN A 256 26.62 -53.55 -40.46
CA GLN A 256 27.52 -54.71 -40.57
C GLN A 256 26.79 -56.00 -40.94
N GLU A 257 25.60 -56.24 -40.37
CA GLU A 257 24.75 -57.39 -40.72
C GLU A 257 24.29 -57.33 -42.19
N ARG A 258 23.90 -56.14 -42.67
CA ARG A 258 23.58 -55.89 -44.08
C ARG A 258 24.75 -56.19 -45.01
N ALA A 259 25.96 -55.74 -44.68
CA ALA A 259 27.16 -55.97 -45.49
C ALA A 259 27.51 -57.46 -45.60
N THR A 260 27.30 -58.22 -44.52
CA THR A 260 27.53 -59.68 -44.47
C THR A 260 26.56 -60.44 -45.38
N LEU A 261 25.31 -59.99 -45.47
CA LEU A 261 24.31 -60.56 -46.39
C LEU A 261 24.65 -60.23 -47.85
N ALA A 262 25.03 -58.98 -48.15
CA ALA A 262 25.40 -58.56 -49.50
C ALA A 262 26.64 -59.30 -50.06
N ALA A 263 27.62 -59.62 -49.21
CA ALA A 263 28.82 -60.37 -49.61
C ALA A 263 28.50 -61.82 -50.06
N LYS A 264 27.43 -62.44 -49.54
CA LYS A 264 26.98 -63.79 -49.94
C LYS A 264 26.31 -63.84 -51.31
N GLN A 265 25.88 -62.70 -51.86
CA GLN A 265 25.18 -62.61 -53.15
C GLN A 265 26.13 -62.50 -54.35
N ALA A 266 27.38 -62.08 -54.15
CA ALA A 266 28.32 -61.77 -55.23
C ALA A 266 29.13 -62.96 -55.79
N SER A 267 29.10 -64.13 -55.14
CA SER A 267 29.97 -65.28 -55.49
C SER A 267 29.36 -66.33 -56.43
N SER A 268 28.19 -66.07 -57.05
CA SER A 268 27.38 -67.11 -57.73
C SER A 268 27.29 -66.99 -59.27
N THR A 269 28.21 -66.31 -59.96
CA THR A 269 28.06 -66.02 -61.40
C THR A 269 28.71 -67.02 -62.37
N VAL A 270 29.60 -67.91 -61.89
CA VAL A 270 30.23 -68.97 -62.74
C VAL A 270 29.45 -70.30 -62.71
N ALA A 271 28.58 -70.51 -61.71
CA ALA A 271 27.70 -71.69 -61.60
C ALA A 271 26.51 -71.66 -62.58
N GLU A 272 26.10 -70.47 -63.04
CA GLU A 272 24.90 -70.26 -63.87
C GLU A 272 25.02 -70.78 -65.31
N ALA A 273 26.24 -70.90 -65.84
CA ALA A 273 26.46 -71.36 -67.21
C ALA A 273 26.35 -72.90 -67.35
N ARG A 274 26.82 -73.65 -66.34
CA ARG A 274 26.69 -75.12 -66.28
C ARG A 274 25.30 -75.57 -65.82
N MET A 275 24.63 -74.75 -65.02
CA MET A 275 23.21 -74.87 -64.64
C MET A 275 22.26 -74.70 -65.83
N ARG A 276 22.62 -73.94 -66.87
CA ARG A 276 21.77 -73.76 -68.06
C ARG A 276 21.68 -75.02 -68.92
N GLU A 277 22.77 -75.79 -69.00
CA GLU A 277 22.85 -77.03 -69.77
C GLU A 277 22.11 -78.19 -69.07
N LEU A 278 22.37 -78.40 -67.77
CA LEU A 278 21.57 -79.30 -66.92
C LEU A 278 20.12 -78.82 -66.79
N GLY A 279 19.90 -77.50 -66.84
CA GLY A 279 18.60 -76.84 -66.82
C GLY A 279 17.74 -77.17 -68.03
N GLN A 280 18.28 -77.35 -69.23
CA GLN A 280 17.47 -77.75 -70.39
C GLN A 280 16.98 -79.20 -70.30
N GLN A 281 17.82 -80.11 -69.82
CA GLN A 281 17.45 -81.51 -69.58
C GLN A 281 16.51 -81.66 -68.38
N LYS A 282 16.76 -80.89 -67.31
CA LYS A 282 15.86 -80.73 -66.17
C LYS A 282 14.54 -80.12 -66.60
N VAL A 283 14.50 -79.11 -67.46
CA VAL A 283 13.25 -78.47 -67.95
C VAL A 283 12.42 -79.45 -68.77
N ALA A 284 13.00 -80.37 -69.54
CA ALA A 284 12.24 -81.39 -70.25
C ALA A 284 11.57 -82.41 -69.30
N GLN A 285 12.30 -82.88 -68.29
CA GLN A 285 11.77 -83.81 -67.29
C GLN A 285 10.88 -83.13 -66.24
N GLU A 286 11.20 -81.88 -65.88
CA GLU A 286 10.34 -80.99 -65.13
C GLU A 286 9.13 -80.58 -65.93
N ALA A 287 9.16 -80.48 -67.26
CA ALA A 287 7.96 -80.22 -68.05
C ALA A 287 7.03 -81.43 -67.99
N ARG A 288 7.56 -82.65 -68.12
CA ARG A 288 6.79 -83.89 -67.94
C ARG A 288 6.26 -84.04 -66.51
N ARG A 289 7.09 -83.74 -65.51
CA ARG A 289 6.68 -83.69 -64.09
C ARG A 289 5.70 -82.56 -63.84
N ARG A 290 5.85 -81.39 -64.46
CA ARG A 290 4.91 -80.26 -64.38
C ARG A 290 3.61 -80.57 -65.09
N THR A 291 3.59 -81.35 -66.17
CA THR A 291 2.34 -81.82 -66.78
C THR A 291 1.63 -82.79 -65.85
N LEU A 292 2.33 -83.78 -65.29
CA LEU A 292 1.77 -84.68 -64.26
C LEU A 292 1.33 -83.93 -63.00
N ASP A 293 2.12 -82.97 -62.53
CA ASP A 293 1.82 -82.11 -61.39
C ASP A 293 0.73 -81.09 -61.73
N ASN A 294 0.61 -80.58 -62.95
CA ASN A 294 -0.44 -79.65 -63.33
C ASN A 294 -1.75 -80.39 -63.58
N ASP A 295 -1.70 -81.59 -64.14
CA ASP A 295 -2.88 -82.46 -64.30
C ASP A 295 -3.34 -82.96 -62.92
N GLU A 296 -2.42 -83.38 -62.04
CA GLU A 296 -2.75 -83.71 -60.65
C GLU A 296 -3.12 -82.44 -59.87
N ARG A 297 -2.48 -81.29 -60.06
CA ARG A 297 -2.90 -80.03 -59.39
C ARG A 297 -4.23 -79.54 -59.92
N ALA A 298 -4.56 -79.70 -61.19
CA ALA A 298 -5.86 -79.33 -61.74
C ALA A 298 -6.94 -80.34 -61.32
N ALA A 299 -6.60 -81.62 -61.18
CA ALA A 299 -7.49 -82.64 -60.64
C ALA A 299 -7.68 -82.48 -59.13
N VAL A 300 -6.61 -82.23 -58.37
CA VAL A 300 -6.59 -81.90 -56.94
C VAL A 300 -7.30 -80.58 -56.73
N GLN A 301 -7.07 -79.52 -57.50
CA GLN A 301 -7.81 -78.26 -57.36
C GLN A 301 -9.29 -78.44 -57.69
N ARG A 302 -9.66 -79.26 -58.68
CA ARG A 302 -11.07 -79.59 -58.94
C ARG A 302 -11.69 -80.40 -57.82
N THR A 303 -11.00 -81.43 -57.33
CA THR A 303 -11.43 -82.27 -56.20
C THR A 303 -11.43 -81.48 -54.90
N GLU A 304 -10.47 -80.60 -54.64
CA GLU A 304 -10.39 -79.71 -53.49
C GLU A 304 -11.44 -78.60 -53.59
N ALA A 305 -11.71 -78.06 -54.78
CA ALA A 305 -12.81 -77.12 -54.96
C ALA A 305 -14.14 -77.80 -54.69
N GLN A 306 -14.39 -79.01 -55.24
CA GLN A 306 -15.59 -79.80 -54.94
C GLN A 306 -15.65 -80.24 -53.48
N ALA A 307 -14.54 -80.65 -52.87
CA ALA A 307 -14.47 -81.04 -51.46
C ALA A 307 -14.59 -79.82 -50.53
N LYS A 308 -14.15 -78.64 -50.95
CA LYS A 308 -14.31 -77.38 -50.23
C LYS A 308 -15.72 -76.82 -50.40
N GLU A 309 -16.36 -77.04 -51.54
CA GLU A 309 -17.78 -76.71 -51.76
C GLU A 309 -18.68 -77.65 -50.94
N LEU A 310 -18.47 -78.97 -51.03
CA LEU A 310 -19.12 -79.96 -50.17
C LEU A 310 -18.78 -79.73 -48.70
N GLY A 311 -17.55 -79.36 -48.37
CA GLY A 311 -17.10 -79.01 -47.02
C GLY A 311 -17.72 -77.71 -46.51
N ALA A 312 -17.93 -76.72 -47.37
CA ALA A 312 -18.65 -75.48 -47.05
C ALA A 312 -20.14 -75.78 -46.80
N VAL A 313 -20.75 -76.66 -47.59
CA VAL A 313 -22.11 -77.16 -47.37
C VAL A 313 -22.18 -77.93 -46.05
N ILE A 314 -21.28 -78.87 -45.79
CA ILE A 314 -21.21 -79.67 -44.55
C ILE A 314 -21.01 -78.78 -43.33
N SER A 315 -20.06 -77.84 -43.37
CA SER A 315 -19.79 -76.90 -42.26
C SER A 315 -20.95 -75.93 -42.03
N SER A 316 -21.56 -75.41 -43.09
CA SER A 316 -22.76 -74.57 -43.01
C SER A 316 -23.93 -75.33 -42.38
N ARG A 317 -24.19 -76.56 -42.82
CA ARG A 317 -25.29 -77.40 -42.27
C ARG A 317 -24.98 -77.90 -40.85
N ARG A 318 -23.72 -78.25 -40.54
CA ARG A 318 -23.27 -78.56 -39.18
C ARG A 318 -23.35 -77.35 -38.25
N ALA A 319 -23.09 -76.13 -38.72
CA ALA A 319 -23.25 -74.92 -37.92
C ALA A 319 -24.72 -74.66 -37.55
N ILE A 320 -25.64 -74.88 -38.49
CA ILE A 320 -27.10 -74.85 -38.26
C ILE A 320 -27.50 -75.91 -37.23
N LEU A 321 -26.99 -77.15 -37.35
CA LEU A 321 -27.26 -78.23 -36.40
C LEU A 321 -26.55 -78.07 -35.04
N ALA A 322 -25.41 -77.38 -34.96
CA ALA A 322 -24.75 -77.05 -33.69
C ALA A 322 -25.57 -76.06 -32.86
N SER A 323 -26.39 -75.25 -33.53
CA SER A 323 -27.37 -74.36 -32.90
C SER A 323 -28.72 -75.03 -32.63
N SER A 324 -28.86 -76.35 -32.87
CA SER A 324 -30.12 -77.08 -32.72
C SER A 324 -30.69 -77.03 -31.31
N THR A 325 -29.88 -77.19 -30.27
CA THR A 325 -30.32 -77.12 -28.87
C THR A 325 -30.85 -75.73 -28.53
N ALA A 326 -30.19 -74.68 -29.02
CA ALA A 326 -30.60 -73.29 -28.85
C ALA A 326 -31.87 -72.94 -29.64
N ILE A 327 -31.99 -73.40 -30.89
CA ILE A 327 -33.16 -73.18 -31.75
C ILE A 327 -34.40 -73.92 -31.20
N LEU A 328 -34.22 -75.16 -30.73
CA LEU A 328 -35.30 -75.95 -30.14
C LEU A 328 -35.76 -75.40 -28.79
N ALA A 329 -34.85 -74.88 -27.96
CA ALA A 329 -35.17 -74.23 -26.69
C ALA A 329 -35.77 -72.82 -26.87
N ALA A 330 -35.42 -72.11 -27.95
CA ALA A 330 -35.84 -70.73 -28.20
C ALA A 330 -37.36 -70.55 -28.26
N ALA A 331 -38.12 -71.54 -28.77
CA ALA A 331 -39.57 -71.47 -28.79
C ALA A 331 -40.17 -71.44 -27.37
N THR A 332 -39.67 -72.30 -26.48
CA THR A 332 -40.13 -72.38 -25.08
C THR A 332 -39.70 -71.16 -24.28
N SER A 333 -38.46 -70.67 -24.48
CA SER A 333 -37.97 -69.45 -23.84
C SER A 333 -38.67 -68.19 -24.35
N ARG A 334 -39.00 -68.11 -25.65
CA ARG A 334 -39.83 -67.03 -26.22
C ARG A 334 -41.19 -66.99 -25.55
N ASP A 335 -41.89 -68.12 -25.43
CA ASP A 335 -43.24 -68.17 -24.87
C ASP A 335 -43.25 -67.77 -23.38
N ALA A 336 -42.25 -68.20 -22.61
CA ALA A 336 -42.06 -67.79 -21.21
C ALA A 336 -41.75 -66.29 -21.08
N LEU A 337 -40.93 -65.73 -21.98
CA LEU A 337 -40.60 -64.30 -21.98
C LEU A 337 -41.78 -63.44 -22.45
N GLN A 338 -42.56 -63.91 -23.43
CA GLN A 338 -43.77 -63.24 -23.93
C GLN A 338 -44.80 -63.02 -22.80
N LEU A 339 -45.01 -64.05 -21.97
CA LEU A 339 -45.89 -63.97 -20.80
C LEU A 339 -45.38 -62.93 -19.79
N THR A 340 -44.07 -62.90 -19.54
CA THR A 340 -43.43 -61.95 -18.62
C THR A 340 -43.52 -60.51 -19.11
N VAL A 341 -43.27 -60.27 -20.41
CA VAL A 341 -43.42 -58.96 -21.05
C VAL A 341 -44.85 -58.45 -20.92
N THR A 342 -45.84 -59.30 -21.21
CA THR A 342 -47.26 -58.93 -21.15
C THR A 342 -47.68 -58.57 -19.72
N GLN A 343 -47.21 -59.34 -18.72
CA GLN A 343 -47.46 -59.04 -17.30
C GLN A 343 -46.86 -57.69 -16.89
N ARG A 344 -45.57 -57.46 -17.20
CA ARG A 344 -44.87 -56.20 -16.85
C ARG A 344 -45.45 -54.98 -17.57
N GLN A 345 -45.90 -55.13 -18.81
CA GLN A 345 -46.61 -54.07 -19.53
C GLN A 345 -47.93 -53.69 -18.87
N SER A 346 -48.72 -54.68 -18.43
CA SER A 346 -49.97 -54.43 -17.71
C SER A 346 -49.76 -53.73 -16.36
N GLU A 347 -48.63 -53.99 -15.71
CA GLU A 347 -48.24 -53.36 -14.45
C GLU A 347 -47.72 -51.92 -14.66
N ALA A 348 -46.97 -51.69 -15.75
CA ALA A 348 -46.54 -50.35 -16.15
C ALA A 348 -47.73 -49.44 -16.47
N ILE A 349 -48.74 -49.95 -17.19
CA ILE A 349 -49.97 -49.18 -17.50
C ILE A 349 -50.70 -48.80 -16.20
N ARG A 350 -50.87 -49.73 -15.25
CA ARG A 350 -51.51 -49.47 -13.95
C ARG A 350 -50.77 -48.43 -13.12
N LEU A 351 -49.43 -48.49 -13.08
CA LEU A 351 -48.61 -47.48 -12.39
C LEU A 351 -48.72 -46.11 -13.05
N GLN A 352 -48.76 -46.05 -14.38
CA GLN A 352 -48.90 -44.82 -15.14
C GLN A 352 -50.24 -44.13 -14.89
N GLU A 353 -51.34 -44.89 -14.82
CA GLU A 353 -52.67 -44.37 -14.46
C GLU A 353 -52.71 -43.86 -13.01
N GLY A 354 -52.09 -44.57 -12.06
CA GLY A 354 -52.00 -44.14 -10.66
C GLY A 354 -51.25 -42.82 -10.48
N ILE A 355 -50.12 -42.66 -11.17
CA ILE A 355 -49.33 -41.42 -11.19
C ILE A 355 -50.16 -40.26 -11.75
N ALA A 356 -50.85 -40.47 -12.88
CA ALA A 356 -51.64 -39.42 -13.52
C ALA A 356 -52.78 -38.90 -12.64
N GLN A 357 -53.35 -39.72 -11.74
CA GLN A 357 -54.36 -39.25 -10.79
C GLN A 357 -53.76 -38.43 -9.64
N LEU A 358 -52.60 -38.84 -9.13
CA LEU A 358 -51.89 -38.11 -8.08
C LEU A 358 -51.34 -36.76 -8.58
N GLU A 359 -50.86 -36.69 -9.82
CA GLU A 359 -50.35 -35.44 -10.41
C GLU A 359 -51.40 -34.32 -10.48
N LYS A 360 -52.69 -34.66 -10.59
CA LYS A 360 -53.78 -33.67 -10.58
C LYS A 360 -53.92 -32.94 -9.24
N VAL A 361 -53.41 -33.51 -8.15
CA VAL A 361 -53.52 -32.98 -6.77
C VAL A 361 -52.36 -32.02 -6.43
N VAL A 362 -51.23 -32.10 -7.15
CA VAL A 362 -50.02 -31.30 -6.91
C VAL A 362 -50.25 -29.77 -6.99
N PRO A 363 -51.03 -29.23 -7.96
CA PRO A 363 -51.27 -27.79 -8.05
C PRO A 363 -52.03 -27.23 -6.83
N ASP A 364 -53.00 -28.00 -6.31
CA ASP A 364 -53.81 -27.59 -5.17
C ASP A 364 -52.98 -27.51 -3.88
N GLN A 365 -52.11 -28.50 -3.64
CA GLN A 365 -51.18 -28.48 -2.50
C GLN A 365 -50.27 -27.24 -2.54
N SER A 366 -49.68 -26.95 -3.71
CA SER A 366 -48.77 -25.81 -3.88
C SER A 366 -49.45 -24.47 -3.56
N ARG A 367 -50.72 -24.32 -3.97
CA ARG A 367 -51.53 -23.13 -3.64
C ARG A 367 -51.77 -23.00 -2.14
N ILE A 368 -52.16 -24.08 -1.46
CA ILE A 368 -52.45 -24.06 -0.01
C ILE A 368 -51.19 -23.78 0.82
N ILE A 369 -50.01 -24.28 0.41
CA ILE A 369 -48.74 -23.97 1.09
C ILE A 369 -48.44 -22.47 1.06
N GLY A 370 -48.62 -21.83 -0.10
CA GLY A 370 -48.40 -20.39 -0.24
C GLY A 370 -49.37 -19.56 0.63
N GLU A 371 -50.64 -19.96 0.69
CA GLU A 371 -51.64 -19.30 1.55
C GLU A 371 -51.26 -19.41 3.04
N LEU A 372 -50.80 -20.56 3.50
CA LEU A 372 -50.40 -20.77 4.90
C LEU A 372 -49.23 -19.86 5.31
N GLN A 373 -48.17 -19.79 4.50
CA GLN A 373 -47.01 -18.96 4.82
C GLN A 373 -47.37 -17.48 4.99
N ASN A 374 -48.23 -16.97 4.10
CA ASN A 374 -48.72 -15.60 4.18
C ASN A 374 -49.52 -15.36 5.47
N MET A 375 -50.40 -16.29 5.84
CA MET A 375 -51.23 -16.18 7.04
C MET A 375 -50.39 -16.27 8.34
N ALA A 376 -49.37 -17.13 8.38
CA ALA A 376 -48.47 -17.23 9.54
C ALA A 376 -47.75 -15.91 9.82
N GLY A 377 -47.14 -15.30 8.79
CA GLY A 377 -46.41 -14.03 8.95
C GLY A 377 -47.31 -12.88 9.39
N GLN A 378 -48.53 -12.81 8.85
CA GLN A 378 -49.52 -11.80 9.27
C GLN A 378 -49.98 -12.01 10.72
N GLY A 379 -50.19 -13.27 11.13
CA GLY A 379 -50.62 -13.63 12.48
C GLY A 379 -49.58 -13.28 13.56
N GLU A 380 -48.29 -13.55 13.31
CA GLU A 380 -47.23 -13.25 14.28
C GLU A 380 -47.09 -11.74 14.52
N SER A 381 -47.06 -10.97 13.43
CA SER A 381 -46.95 -9.51 13.48
C SER A 381 -48.10 -8.88 14.28
N LYS A 382 -49.34 -9.34 14.04
CA LYS A 382 -50.50 -8.81 14.75
C LYS A 382 -50.51 -9.23 16.22
N ALA A 383 -50.05 -10.43 16.59
CA ALA A 383 -50.07 -10.91 17.97
C ALA A 383 -49.16 -10.10 18.89
N VAL A 384 -48.00 -9.67 18.38
CA VAL A 384 -47.10 -8.76 19.11
C VAL A 384 -47.77 -7.40 19.33
N LEU A 385 -48.42 -6.87 18.30
CA LEU A 385 -49.15 -5.61 18.38
C LEU A 385 -50.30 -5.68 19.40
N GLU A 386 -51.06 -6.77 19.40
CA GLU A 386 -52.16 -7.01 20.35
C GLU A 386 -51.69 -6.92 21.80
N LYS A 387 -50.57 -7.57 22.14
CA LYS A 387 -50.05 -7.60 23.51
C LYS A 387 -49.61 -6.21 23.98
N SER A 388 -48.99 -5.44 23.08
CA SER A 388 -48.54 -4.08 23.38
C SER A 388 -49.73 -3.13 23.60
N LEU A 389 -50.72 -3.18 22.71
CA LEU A 389 -51.91 -2.34 22.81
C LEU A 389 -52.76 -2.67 24.06
N LYS A 390 -52.83 -3.95 24.46
CA LYS A 390 -53.52 -4.35 25.71
C LYS A 390 -52.93 -3.67 26.94
N GLY A 391 -51.62 -3.76 27.12
CA GLY A 391 -50.96 -3.15 28.28
C GLY A 391 -51.18 -1.64 28.36
N GLN A 392 -51.26 -0.95 27.22
CA GLN A 392 -51.55 0.47 27.16
C GLN A 392 -53.04 0.78 27.44
N ALA A 393 -53.96 -0.02 26.93
CA ALA A 393 -55.40 0.16 27.09
C ALA A 393 -55.88 -0.03 28.54
N ASP A 394 -55.34 -1.02 29.25
CA ASP A 394 -55.79 -1.37 30.61
C ASP A 394 -55.59 -0.23 31.62
N VAL A 395 -54.68 0.71 31.34
CA VAL A 395 -54.44 1.91 32.17
C VAL A 395 -55.71 2.76 32.34
N ILE A 396 -56.62 2.79 31.34
CA ILE A 396 -57.87 3.58 31.40
C ILE A 396 -58.78 3.13 32.55
N GLU A 397 -58.94 1.83 32.74
CA GLU A 397 -59.87 1.25 33.75
C GLU A 397 -59.30 1.33 35.17
N SER A 398 -57.99 1.57 35.31
CA SER A 398 -57.26 1.52 36.58
C SER A 398 -57.17 2.85 37.34
N VAL A 399 -57.55 3.97 36.71
CA VAL A 399 -57.36 5.30 37.30
C VAL A 399 -58.57 5.81 38.08
N PRO A 400 -58.38 6.35 39.30
CA PRO A 400 -59.47 6.71 40.22
C PRO A 400 -60.31 7.92 39.77
N CYS A 401 -59.86 8.65 38.74
CA CYS A 401 -60.61 9.76 38.17
C CYS A 401 -61.66 9.33 37.14
N ARG A 402 -61.94 8.02 36.97
CA ARG A 402 -62.90 7.42 36.01
C ARG A 402 -64.23 8.16 35.89
N ASP A 403 -64.81 8.54 37.02
CA ASP A 403 -66.15 9.13 37.09
C ASP A 403 -66.14 10.67 37.04
N ASN A 404 -64.94 11.27 36.92
CA ASN A 404 -64.82 12.71 36.79
C ASN A 404 -65.05 13.14 35.33
N PRO A 405 -65.77 14.25 35.06
CA PRO A 405 -65.98 14.77 33.71
C PRO A 405 -64.68 14.99 32.91
N MET A 406 -63.55 15.24 33.59
CA MET A 406 -62.24 15.42 32.95
C MET A 406 -61.63 14.08 32.49
N HIS A 407 -62.17 12.92 32.88
CA HIS A 407 -61.64 11.60 32.55
C HIS A 407 -61.58 11.37 31.04
N SER A 408 -62.68 11.63 30.32
CA SER A 408 -62.82 11.42 28.87
C SER A 408 -61.95 12.36 28.02
N THR A 409 -61.47 13.46 28.59
CA THR A 409 -60.64 14.49 27.92
C THR A 409 -59.23 14.64 28.52
N CYS A 410 -58.90 13.87 29.56
CA CYS A 410 -57.60 13.94 30.25
C CYS A 410 -56.45 13.64 29.27
N PRO A 411 -55.50 14.58 29.07
CA PRO A 411 -54.38 14.39 28.14
C PRO A 411 -53.49 13.19 28.50
N LEU A 412 -53.37 12.86 29.79
CA LEU A 412 -52.54 11.76 30.28
C LEU A 412 -53.13 10.36 30.00
N LEU A 413 -54.39 10.27 29.55
CA LEU A 413 -55.07 9.00 29.21
C LEU A 413 -55.36 8.86 27.70
N ALA A 414 -54.93 9.82 26.87
CA ALA A 414 -55.21 9.84 25.44
C ALA A 414 -54.58 8.64 24.70
N GLN A 415 -53.36 8.25 25.08
CA GLN A 415 -52.67 7.10 24.48
C GLN A 415 -53.35 5.78 24.83
N ALA A 416 -53.76 5.62 26.09
CA ALA A 416 -54.46 4.44 26.56
C ALA A 416 -55.81 4.24 25.83
N ARG A 417 -56.59 5.32 25.65
CA ARG A 417 -57.87 5.28 24.90
C ARG A 417 -57.72 4.85 23.45
N ARG A 418 -56.75 5.42 22.72
CA ARG A 418 -56.47 5.00 21.32
C ARG A 418 -56.03 3.54 21.26
N ALA A 419 -55.17 3.11 22.19
CA ALA A 419 -54.73 1.72 22.26
C ALA A 419 -55.88 0.74 22.53
N SER A 420 -56.91 1.12 23.29
CA SER A 420 -58.10 0.29 23.55
C SER A 420 -58.97 0.06 22.29
N THR A 421 -59.14 1.10 21.47
CA THR A 421 -59.86 1.00 20.20
C THR A 421 -59.11 0.09 19.22
N ASP A 422 -57.81 0.35 19.00
CA ASP A 422 -56.99 -0.42 18.05
C ASP A 422 -56.81 -1.88 18.51
N LEU A 423 -56.76 -2.13 19.82
CA LEU A 423 -56.66 -3.47 20.39
C LEU A 423 -57.85 -4.37 20.03
N THR A 424 -59.05 -3.81 19.98
CA THR A 424 -60.27 -4.57 19.69
C THR A 424 -60.26 -5.06 18.24
N GLU A 425 -59.82 -4.21 17.31
CA GLU A 425 -59.72 -4.54 15.89
C GLU A 425 -58.61 -5.59 15.63
N VAL A 426 -57.44 -5.42 16.26
CA VAL A 426 -56.33 -6.38 16.13
C VAL A 426 -56.68 -7.76 16.69
N ARG A 427 -57.46 -7.83 17.79
CA ARG A 427 -57.93 -9.09 18.39
C ARG A 427 -58.86 -9.89 17.48
N ILE A 428 -59.83 -9.23 16.87
CA ILE A 428 -60.79 -9.89 15.96
C ILE A 428 -60.03 -10.45 14.76
N SER A 429 -59.17 -9.64 14.15
CA SER A 429 -58.40 -10.09 12.98
C SER A 429 -57.42 -11.23 13.29
N LEU A 430 -56.84 -11.27 14.49
CA LEU A 430 -55.99 -12.40 14.93
C LEU A 430 -56.76 -13.70 15.12
N ALA A 431 -57.97 -13.64 15.66
CA ALA A 431 -58.80 -14.82 15.85
C ALA A 431 -59.21 -15.43 14.50
N GLU A 432 -59.55 -14.59 13.52
CA GLU A 432 -59.87 -15.00 12.15
C GLU A 432 -58.64 -15.61 11.44
N LEU A 433 -57.47 -14.96 11.51
CA LEU A 433 -56.21 -15.48 10.94
C LEU A 433 -55.81 -16.82 11.54
N ARG A 434 -55.93 -17.00 12.87
CA ARG A 434 -55.60 -18.27 13.55
C ARG A 434 -56.55 -19.40 13.16
N THR A 435 -57.83 -19.10 12.96
CA THR A 435 -58.83 -20.09 12.55
C THR A 435 -58.58 -20.52 11.10
N GLY A 436 -58.43 -19.56 10.19
CA GLY A 436 -58.15 -19.87 8.79
C GLY A 436 -56.80 -20.58 8.57
N TYR A 437 -55.77 -20.25 9.36
CA TYR A 437 -54.48 -20.96 9.30
C TYR A 437 -54.62 -22.44 9.70
N ARG A 438 -55.38 -22.75 10.76
CA ARG A 438 -55.60 -24.15 11.19
C ARG A 438 -56.35 -24.96 10.16
N ASP A 439 -57.37 -24.39 9.52
CA ASP A 439 -58.16 -25.11 8.52
C ASP A 439 -57.36 -25.37 7.24
N LYS A 440 -56.56 -24.40 6.81
CA LYS A 440 -55.64 -24.57 5.67
C LYS A 440 -54.52 -25.55 5.99
N LEU A 441 -54.04 -25.61 7.24
CA LEU A 441 -52.99 -26.54 7.64
C LEU A 441 -53.48 -27.99 7.60
N LYS A 442 -54.73 -28.24 8.06
CA LYS A 442 -55.37 -29.56 7.93
C LYS A 442 -55.49 -29.98 6.46
N LEU A 443 -55.88 -29.04 5.59
CA LEU A 443 -56.01 -29.32 4.16
C LEU A 443 -54.64 -29.63 3.51
N LYS A 444 -53.59 -28.89 3.89
CA LYS A 444 -52.22 -29.16 3.42
C LYS A 444 -51.78 -30.57 3.84
N THR A 445 -51.94 -30.96 5.10
CA THR A 445 -51.53 -32.28 5.58
C THR A 445 -52.25 -33.41 4.86
N ALA A 446 -53.56 -33.25 4.60
CA ALA A 446 -54.32 -34.25 3.84
C ALA A 446 -53.82 -34.38 2.38
N LEU A 447 -53.40 -33.28 1.75
CA LEU A 447 -52.83 -33.29 0.39
C LEU A 447 -51.39 -33.85 0.38
N ASP A 448 -50.58 -33.55 1.40
CA ASP A 448 -49.24 -34.11 1.59
C ASP A 448 -49.29 -35.66 1.70
N GLU A 449 -50.23 -36.19 2.48
CA GLU A 449 -50.43 -37.64 2.61
C GLU A 449 -50.89 -38.30 1.30
N GLN A 450 -51.74 -37.63 0.53
CA GLN A 450 -52.17 -38.13 -0.78
C GLN A 450 -51.02 -38.17 -1.79
N LEU A 451 -50.08 -37.21 -1.74
CA LEU A 451 -48.99 -37.08 -2.71
C LEU A 451 -47.71 -37.83 -2.34
N ALA A 452 -47.58 -38.30 -1.10
CA ALA A 452 -46.44 -39.09 -0.61
C ALA A 452 -45.97 -40.22 -1.57
N PRO A 453 -46.83 -41.05 -2.17
CA PRO A 453 -46.38 -42.17 -3.02
C PRO A 453 -45.92 -41.76 -4.43
N LEU A 454 -46.15 -40.53 -4.87
CA LEU A 454 -45.95 -40.10 -6.26
C LEU A 454 -44.50 -40.27 -6.75
N ALA A 455 -43.52 -39.88 -5.94
CA ALA A 455 -42.11 -39.97 -6.31
C ALA A 455 -41.63 -41.42 -6.45
N GLY A 456 -42.07 -42.30 -5.54
CA GLY A 456 -41.76 -43.73 -5.59
C GLY A 456 -42.38 -44.41 -6.81
N GLN A 457 -43.65 -44.12 -7.11
CA GLN A 457 -44.33 -44.68 -8.28
C GLN A 457 -43.67 -44.27 -9.59
N ARG A 458 -43.25 -43.00 -9.73
CA ARG A 458 -42.53 -42.52 -10.93
C ARG A 458 -41.20 -43.25 -11.15
N ALA A 459 -40.46 -43.53 -10.08
CA ALA A 459 -39.20 -44.27 -10.16
C ALA A 459 -39.45 -45.74 -10.58
N SER A 460 -40.45 -46.39 -9.97
CA SER A 460 -40.84 -47.76 -10.31
C SER A 460 -41.32 -47.89 -11.76
N LEU A 461 -42.11 -46.93 -12.28
CA LEU A 461 -42.56 -46.95 -13.66
C LEU A 461 -41.38 -46.88 -14.65
N ARG A 462 -40.41 -46.00 -14.41
CA ARG A 462 -39.22 -45.87 -15.29
C ARG A 462 -38.40 -47.15 -15.31
N ALA A 463 -38.17 -47.76 -14.14
CA ALA A 463 -37.44 -49.01 -14.04
C ALA A 463 -38.15 -50.14 -14.79
N LEU A 464 -39.47 -50.25 -14.63
CA LEU A 464 -40.28 -51.28 -15.27
C LEU A 464 -40.37 -51.10 -16.81
N GLN A 465 -40.50 -49.87 -17.29
CA GLN A 465 -40.47 -49.56 -18.73
C GLN A 465 -39.11 -49.92 -19.36
N GLY A 466 -38.01 -49.67 -18.65
CA GLY A 466 -36.68 -50.09 -19.08
C GLY A 466 -36.53 -51.62 -19.21
N GLN A 467 -37.10 -52.36 -18.26
CA GLN A 467 -37.11 -53.83 -18.30
C GLN A 467 -37.96 -54.36 -19.45
N VAL A 468 -39.17 -53.83 -19.66
CA VAL A 468 -40.04 -54.22 -20.78
C VAL A 468 -39.34 -54.02 -22.13
N ALA A 469 -38.65 -52.90 -22.33
CA ALA A 469 -37.95 -52.63 -23.59
C ALA A 469 -36.73 -53.56 -23.81
N ALA A 470 -36.08 -54.02 -22.74
CA ALA A 470 -35.02 -55.02 -22.84
C ALA A 470 -35.60 -56.39 -23.21
N ASP A 471 -36.65 -56.81 -22.50
CA ASP A 471 -37.31 -58.10 -22.72
C ASP A 471 -37.94 -58.19 -24.12
N GLN A 472 -38.50 -57.10 -24.65
CA GLN A 472 -39.06 -57.06 -26.02
C GLN A 472 -38.01 -57.28 -27.10
N ARG A 473 -36.80 -56.72 -26.93
CA ARG A 473 -35.70 -56.93 -27.88
C ARG A 473 -35.23 -58.38 -27.86
N GLU A 474 -35.12 -58.96 -26.67
CA GLU A 474 -34.74 -60.36 -26.52
C GLU A 474 -35.81 -61.32 -27.06
N LEU A 475 -37.08 -61.00 -26.83
CA LEU A 475 -38.21 -61.74 -27.37
C LEU A 475 -38.23 -61.75 -28.90
N GLN A 476 -37.91 -60.62 -29.55
CA GLN A 476 -37.78 -60.55 -31.00
C GLN A 476 -36.65 -61.45 -31.50
N ARG A 477 -35.48 -61.38 -30.87
CA ARG A 477 -34.32 -62.24 -31.17
C ARG A 477 -34.66 -63.73 -31.05
N LEU A 478 -35.35 -64.14 -29.99
CA LEU A 478 -35.77 -65.53 -29.77
C LEU A 478 -36.84 -65.97 -30.78
N THR A 479 -37.72 -65.06 -31.21
CA THR A 479 -38.74 -65.35 -32.23
C THR A 479 -38.11 -65.64 -33.58
N GLU A 480 -37.13 -64.83 -34.00
CA GLU A 480 -36.37 -65.05 -35.23
C GLU A 480 -35.59 -66.36 -35.19
N LEU A 481 -35.00 -66.69 -34.03
CA LEU A 481 -34.25 -67.93 -33.84
C LEU A 481 -35.17 -69.17 -33.88
N ALA A 482 -36.35 -69.11 -33.25
CA ALA A 482 -37.32 -70.20 -33.25
C ALA A 482 -37.92 -70.47 -34.66
N ALA A 483 -38.04 -69.44 -35.51
CA ALA A 483 -38.56 -69.56 -36.87
C ALA A 483 -37.65 -70.41 -37.80
N GLN A 484 -36.40 -70.67 -37.41
CA GLN A 484 -35.46 -71.48 -38.17
C GLN A 484 -35.63 -73.01 -37.97
N LYS A 485 -36.58 -73.44 -37.13
CA LYS A 485 -36.81 -74.86 -36.82
C LYS A 485 -37.05 -75.76 -38.06
N PRO A 486 -37.82 -75.38 -39.09
CA PRO A 486 -38.00 -76.22 -40.29
C PRO A 486 -36.70 -76.43 -41.10
N LEU A 487 -35.70 -75.57 -40.92
CA LEU A 487 -34.40 -75.69 -41.59
C LEU A 487 -33.50 -76.76 -40.94
N LEU A 488 -33.82 -77.22 -39.71
CA LEU A 488 -33.03 -78.25 -39.03
C LEU A 488 -33.22 -79.63 -39.68
N ASP A 489 -34.45 -79.99 -40.02
CA ASP A 489 -34.78 -81.29 -40.61
C ASP A 489 -34.19 -81.40 -42.04
N ASP A 490 -34.32 -80.34 -42.85
CA ASP A 490 -33.70 -80.25 -44.18
C ASP A 490 -32.16 -80.23 -44.12
N ALA A 491 -31.59 -79.57 -43.10
CA ALA A 491 -30.14 -79.54 -42.90
C ALA A 491 -29.57 -80.91 -42.50
N GLN A 492 -30.33 -81.72 -41.76
CA GLN A 492 -29.92 -83.06 -41.33
C GLN A 492 -29.84 -84.04 -42.52
N GLU A 493 -30.86 -84.04 -43.38
CA GLU A 493 -30.90 -84.92 -44.56
C GLU A 493 -29.88 -84.48 -45.63
N ALA A 494 -29.72 -83.18 -45.87
CA ALA A 494 -28.72 -82.64 -46.78
C ALA A 494 -27.28 -82.87 -46.29
N LEU A 495 -27.04 -82.82 -44.97
CA LEU A 495 -25.73 -83.12 -44.39
C LEU A 495 -25.33 -84.58 -44.60
N ALA A 496 -26.26 -85.52 -44.33
CA ALA A 496 -26.00 -86.95 -44.50
C ALA A 496 -25.76 -87.34 -45.97
N LYS A 497 -26.32 -86.59 -46.93
CA LYS A 497 -26.00 -86.74 -48.35
C LYS A 497 -24.61 -86.18 -48.69
N ALA A 498 -24.32 -84.93 -48.30
CA ALA A 498 -23.05 -84.29 -48.60
C ALA A 498 -21.84 -85.01 -47.96
N GLU A 499 -22.00 -85.59 -46.77
CA GLU A 499 -20.95 -86.39 -46.10
C GLU A 499 -20.65 -87.70 -46.84
N ARG A 500 -21.67 -88.37 -47.42
CA ARG A 500 -21.46 -89.56 -48.24
C ARG A 500 -20.73 -89.23 -49.54
N ASP A 501 -21.17 -88.18 -50.23
CA ASP A 501 -20.55 -87.71 -51.47
C ASP A 501 -19.09 -87.29 -51.24
N LEU A 502 -18.77 -86.70 -50.08
CA LEU A 502 -17.40 -86.35 -49.71
C LEU A 502 -16.52 -87.58 -49.44
N VAL A 503 -17.07 -88.66 -48.85
CA VAL A 503 -16.33 -89.92 -48.64
C VAL A 503 -16.00 -90.59 -49.96
N GLU A 504 -16.96 -90.64 -50.88
CA GLU A 504 -16.78 -91.21 -52.23
C GLU A 504 -15.74 -90.42 -53.04
N LEU A 505 -15.84 -89.08 -53.03
CA LEU A 505 -14.86 -88.18 -53.67
C LEU A 505 -13.44 -88.37 -53.11
N ASN A 506 -13.30 -88.59 -51.80
CA ASN A 506 -12.00 -88.84 -51.16
C ASN A 506 -11.42 -90.22 -51.51
N ALA A 507 -12.26 -91.25 -51.66
CA ALA A 507 -11.82 -92.59 -52.09
C ALA A 507 -11.29 -92.58 -53.53
N GLU A 508 -11.97 -91.87 -54.43
CA GLU A 508 -11.52 -91.66 -55.82
C GLU A 508 -10.22 -90.85 -55.88
N ALA A 509 -10.10 -89.80 -55.06
CA ALA A 509 -8.90 -89.00 -54.94
C ALA A 509 -7.69 -89.81 -54.44
N ALA A 510 -7.89 -90.72 -53.47
CA ALA A 510 -6.84 -91.57 -52.95
C ALA A 510 -6.32 -92.57 -54.02
N ALA A 511 -7.23 -93.22 -54.76
CA ALA A 511 -6.87 -94.14 -55.84
C ALA A 511 -6.22 -93.44 -57.05
N ARG A 512 -6.52 -92.15 -57.28
CA ARG A 512 -5.82 -91.31 -58.26
C ARG A 512 -4.43 -90.92 -57.76
N LYS A 513 -4.33 -90.46 -56.52
CA LYS A 513 -3.06 -90.05 -55.88
C LYS A 513 -2.04 -91.19 -55.87
N GLU A 514 -2.46 -92.44 -55.63
CA GLU A 514 -1.58 -93.61 -55.65
C GLU A 514 -1.06 -93.96 -57.06
N ARG A 515 -1.84 -93.67 -58.12
CA ARG A 515 -1.38 -93.75 -59.51
C ARG A 515 -0.40 -92.64 -59.85
N TYR A 516 -0.74 -91.39 -59.52
CA TYR A 516 0.15 -90.24 -59.66
C TYR A 516 1.49 -90.48 -58.93
N GLN A 517 1.47 -90.94 -57.68
CA GLN A 517 2.67 -91.21 -56.88
C GLN A 517 3.62 -92.23 -57.53
N ARG A 518 3.10 -93.25 -58.23
CA ARG A 518 3.94 -94.21 -58.96
C ARG A 518 4.64 -93.57 -60.17
N ASP A 519 3.92 -92.79 -60.96
CA ASP A 519 4.47 -92.10 -62.15
C ASP A 519 5.44 -90.96 -61.76
N VAL A 520 5.14 -90.32 -60.63
CA VAL A 520 5.95 -89.34 -59.93
C VAL A 520 7.27 -89.93 -59.48
N VAL A 521 7.26 -91.05 -58.75
CA VAL A 521 8.49 -91.69 -58.26
C VAL A 521 9.39 -92.10 -59.42
N ALA A 522 8.84 -92.64 -60.50
CA ALA A 522 9.61 -92.97 -61.71
C ALA A 522 10.24 -91.74 -62.40
N THR A 523 9.55 -90.59 -62.38
CA THR A 523 10.07 -89.32 -62.93
C THR A 523 11.03 -88.63 -61.95
N ASP A 524 10.79 -88.75 -60.64
CA ASP A 524 11.62 -88.19 -59.57
C ASP A 524 12.94 -88.94 -59.42
N ASP A 525 13.01 -90.24 -59.67
CA ASP A 525 14.30 -90.96 -59.69
C ASP A 525 15.21 -90.46 -60.83
N GLN A 526 14.64 -90.09 -61.98
CA GLN A 526 15.35 -89.46 -63.09
C GLN A 526 15.75 -88.01 -62.75
N LEU A 527 14.85 -87.23 -62.14
CA LEU A 527 15.15 -85.88 -61.66
C LEU A 527 16.13 -85.87 -60.47
N ALA A 528 16.13 -86.88 -59.60
CA ALA A 528 17.03 -87.01 -58.46
C ALA A 528 18.47 -87.27 -58.92
N THR A 529 18.64 -87.97 -60.03
CA THR A 529 19.96 -88.15 -60.67
C THR A 529 20.50 -86.82 -61.22
N ILE A 530 19.65 -86.03 -61.90
CA ILE A 530 19.97 -84.69 -62.40
C ILE A 530 20.15 -83.68 -61.25
N ASN A 531 19.34 -83.78 -60.19
CA ASN A 531 19.39 -82.91 -59.02
C ASN A 531 20.63 -83.16 -58.17
N ARG A 532 21.16 -84.38 -58.05
CA ARG A 532 22.45 -84.61 -57.35
C ARG A 532 23.61 -83.85 -57.99
N GLU A 533 23.60 -83.66 -59.32
CA GLU A 533 24.57 -82.80 -60.03
C GLU A 533 24.32 -81.30 -59.79
N VAL A 534 23.05 -80.88 -59.73
CA VAL A 534 22.63 -79.48 -59.48
C VAL A 534 22.82 -79.04 -58.02
N THR A 535 22.58 -79.93 -57.05
CA THR A 535 22.71 -79.68 -55.61
C THR A 535 24.16 -79.45 -55.18
N SER A 536 25.15 -79.82 -56.01
CA SER A 536 26.55 -79.44 -55.77
C SER A 536 26.83 -77.94 -55.97
N LEU A 537 25.86 -77.13 -56.46
CA LEU A 537 26.13 -75.78 -56.99
C LEU A 537 25.17 -74.64 -56.57
N GLN A 538 24.33 -74.73 -55.52
CA GLN A 538 23.44 -73.58 -55.16
C GLN A 538 23.21 -73.30 -53.66
N SER A 539 23.15 -72.00 -53.30
CA SER A 539 22.73 -71.46 -51.98
C SER A 539 21.62 -70.40 -52.08
N ALA A 540 20.84 -70.27 -50.99
CA ALA A 540 19.51 -69.65 -50.85
C ALA A 540 19.39 -68.10 -50.90
N ASP A 541 18.14 -67.62 -51.06
CA ASP A 541 17.66 -66.24 -51.25
C ASP A 541 18.10 -65.21 -50.18
N VAL A 542 18.88 -64.23 -50.62
CA VAL A 542 19.52 -63.16 -49.82
C VAL A 542 18.80 -61.80 -49.95
N THR A 543 17.89 -61.64 -50.92
CA THR A 543 17.47 -60.30 -51.41
C THR A 543 16.49 -59.58 -50.49
N GLY A 544 15.49 -60.29 -49.94
CA GLY A 544 14.44 -59.67 -49.11
C GLY A 544 14.91 -59.14 -47.75
N LYS A 545 15.95 -59.75 -47.17
CA LYS A 545 16.51 -59.34 -45.87
C LYS A 545 17.33 -58.06 -45.97
N ILE A 546 17.96 -57.78 -47.11
CA ILE A 546 18.75 -56.56 -47.33
C ILE A 546 17.85 -55.31 -47.31
N ALA A 547 16.67 -55.37 -47.93
CA ALA A 547 15.75 -54.23 -48.03
C ALA A 547 15.14 -53.79 -46.68
N ASP A 548 15.01 -54.70 -45.71
CA ASP A 548 14.49 -54.37 -44.39
C ASP A 548 15.52 -53.65 -43.52
N PHE A 549 16.77 -54.13 -43.54
CA PHE A 549 17.89 -53.45 -42.89
C PHE A 549 18.13 -52.04 -43.47
N ASP A 550 17.96 -51.84 -44.78
CA ASP A 550 18.11 -50.51 -45.40
C ASP A 550 17.11 -49.47 -44.84
N ARG A 551 15.86 -49.86 -44.55
CA ARG A 551 14.85 -48.97 -43.94
C ARG A 551 15.16 -48.65 -42.47
N GLN A 552 15.60 -49.63 -41.70
CA GLN A 552 15.95 -49.44 -40.28
C GLN A 552 17.19 -48.54 -40.12
N VAL A 553 18.20 -48.70 -40.97
CA VAL A 553 19.40 -47.85 -40.99
C VAL A 553 19.05 -46.39 -41.32
N ALA A 554 18.14 -46.15 -42.27
CA ALA A 554 17.69 -44.81 -42.61
C ALA A 554 16.98 -44.11 -41.43
N SER A 555 16.06 -44.80 -40.75
CA SER A 555 15.35 -44.26 -39.58
C SER A 555 16.30 -43.98 -38.40
N SER A 556 17.29 -44.84 -38.15
CA SER A 556 18.28 -44.61 -37.09
C SER A 556 19.19 -43.41 -37.41
N ARG A 557 19.60 -43.20 -38.67
CA ARG A 557 20.35 -42.00 -39.09
C ARG A 557 19.59 -40.69 -38.84
N GLU A 558 18.28 -40.69 -39.09
CA GLU A 558 17.43 -39.52 -38.83
C GLU A 558 17.35 -39.20 -37.32
N ARG A 559 17.23 -40.22 -36.46
CA ARG A 559 17.26 -40.06 -35.00
C ARG A 559 18.62 -39.54 -34.49
N ILE A 560 19.72 -40.01 -35.06
CA ILE A 560 21.07 -39.50 -34.76
C ILE A 560 21.18 -38.01 -35.10
N ALA A 561 20.73 -37.60 -36.28
CA ALA A 561 20.74 -36.19 -36.70
C ALA A 561 19.89 -35.30 -35.77
N GLN A 562 18.75 -35.80 -35.27
CA GLN A 562 17.94 -35.10 -34.28
C GLN A 562 18.67 -34.90 -32.94
N PHE A 563 19.39 -35.92 -32.46
CA PHE A 563 20.21 -35.79 -31.25
C PHE A 563 21.37 -34.80 -31.44
N GLU A 564 22.05 -34.82 -32.59
CA GLU A 564 23.12 -33.86 -32.91
C GLU A 564 22.61 -32.41 -32.93
N GLY A 565 21.45 -32.17 -33.58
CA GLY A 565 20.82 -30.86 -33.56
C GLY A 565 20.44 -30.39 -32.15
N ARG A 566 19.94 -31.30 -31.29
CA ARG A 566 19.63 -30.99 -29.89
C ARG A 566 20.88 -30.71 -29.05
N ILE A 567 21.98 -31.44 -29.28
CA ILE A 567 23.28 -31.20 -28.64
C ILE A 567 23.79 -29.80 -28.99
N GLU A 568 23.75 -29.42 -30.27
CA GLU A 568 24.20 -28.09 -30.70
C GLU A 568 23.37 -26.96 -30.04
N ALA A 569 22.05 -27.13 -29.99
CA ALA A 569 21.16 -26.18 -29.33
C ALA A 569 21.48 -26.04 -27.83
N LEU A 570 21.71 -27.15 -27.12
CA LEU A 570 22.07 -27.13 -25.70
C LEU A 570 23.42 -26.46 -25.45
N ILE A 571 24.43 -26.68 -26.29
CA ILE A 571 25.74 -26.02 -26.19
C ILE A 571 25.60 -24.49 -26.36
N ARG A 572 24.80 -24.04 -27.34
CA ARG A 572 24.54 -22.61 -27.56
C ARG A 572 23.87 -21.99 -26.34
N THR A 573 22.87 -22.66 -25.76
CA THR A 573 22.19 -22.22 -24.53
C THR A 573 23.16 -22.14 -23.35
N GLN A 574 23.97 -23.18 -23.10
CA GLN A 574 24.95 -23.19 -22.01
C GLN A 574 25.96 -22.04 -22.15
N THR A 575 26.43 -21.77 -23.37
CA THR A 575 27.39 -20.69 -23.65
C THR A 575 26.77 -19.31 -23.39
N ALA A 576 25.52 -19.10 -23.83
CA ALA A 576 24.79 -17.85 -23.59
C ALA A 576 24.57 -17.60 -22.09
N LEU A 577 24.09 -18.60 -21.35
CA LEU A 577 23.87 -18.51 -19.90
C LEU A 577 25.19 -18.26 -19.15
N SER A 578 26.27 -18.92 -19.55
CA SER A 578 27.60 -18.74 -18.94
C SER A 578 28.15 -17.33 -19.16
N THR A 579 27.93 -16.76 -20.35
CA THR A 579 28.34 -15.38 -20.69
C THR A 579 27.54 -14.36 -19.88
N GLU A 580 26.22 -14.53 -19.77
CA GLU A 580 25.36 -13.69 -18.92
C GLU A 580 25.81 -13.75 -17.45
N ARG A 581 26.06 -14.96 -16.93
CA ARG A 581 26.54 -15.16 -15.55
C ARG A 581 27.86 -14.43 -15.31
N GLN A 582 28.81 -14.52 -16.25
CA GLN A 582 30.11 -13.87 -16.11
C GLN A 582 29.99 -12.35 -16.10
N GLY A 583 29.14 -11.76 -16.96
CA GLY A 583 28.89 -10.32 -16.95
C GLY A 583 28.32 -9.84 -15.60
N LEU A 584 27.35 -10.57 -15.05
CA LEU A 584 26.77 -10.25 -13.75
C LEU A 584 27.76 -10.42 -12.59
N LEU A 585 28.68 -11.39 -12.65
CA LEU A 585 29.73 -11.56 -11.64
C LEU A 585 30.67 -10.35 -11.58
N VAL A 586 31.04 -9.79 -12.74
CA VAL A 586 31.87 -8.58 -12.80
C VAL A 586 31.14 -7.39 -12.17
N ASP A 587 29.85 -7.21 -12.45
CA ASP A 587 29.05 -6.15 -11.82
C ASP A 587 29.00 -6.28 -10.29
N LEU A 588 28.99 -7.52 -9.77
CA LEU A 588 28.91 -7.81 -8.34
C LEU A 588 30.19 -7.48 -7.57
N GLU A 589 31.33 -7.30 -8.24
CA GLU A 589 32.57 -6.82 -7.60
C GLU A 589 32.39 -5.42 -6.97
N ALA A 590 31.45 -4.63 -7.49
CA ALA A 590 31.13 -3.31 -6.93
C ALA A 590 30.32 -3.37 -5.62
N LEU A 591 29.63 -4.47 -5.32
CA LEU A 591 28.68 -4.56 -4.20
C LEU A 591 29.32 -4.22 -2.83
N PRO A 592 30.49 -4.77 -2.45
CA PRO A 592 31.12 -4.44 -1.16
C PRO A 592 31.57 -2.98 -1.05
N VAL A 593 31.86 -2.33 -2.17
CA VAL A 593 32.25 -0.90 -2.21
C VAL A 593 31.03 -0.03 -1.99
N VAL A 594 29.91 -0.35 -2.65
CA VAL A 594 28.65 0.38 -2.51
C VAL A 594 28.07 0.20 -1.09
N GLN A 595 28.17 -1.00 -0.51
CA GLN A 595 27.75 -1.27 0.88
C GLN A 595 28.54 -0.43 1.91
N ARG A 596 29.88 -0.42 1.82
CA ARG A 596 30.72 0.43 2.68
C ARG A 596 30.40 1.92 2.52
N LYS A 597 30.05 2.36 1.31
CA LYS A 597 29.60 3.74 1.07
C LYS A 597 28.29 4.03 1.78
N ALA A 598 27.32 3.10 1.76
CA ALA A 598 26.06 3.27 2.47
C ALA A 598 26.25 3.35 4.00
N GLU A 599 27.08 2.47 4.56
CA GLU A 599 27.44 2.48 5.99
C GLU A 599 28.03 3.83 6.39
N ARG A 600 29.04 4.31 5.65
CA ARG A 600 29.67 5.60 5.92
C ARG A 600 28.69 6.77 5.84
N ILE A 601 27.79 6.80 4.85
CA ILE A 601 26.77 7.86 4.75
C ILE A 601 25.79 7.77 5.94
N SER A 602 25.41 6.56 6.36
CA SER A 602 24.54 6.35 7.52
C SER A 602 25.17 6.85 8.83
N ASP A 603 26.47 6.59 9.03
CA ASP A 603 27.21 7.06 10.21
C ASP A 603 27.32 8.59 10.23
N GLU A 604 27.58 9.20 9.07
CA GLU A 604 27.58 10.65 8.90
C GLU A 604 26.20 11.24 9.22
N ILE A 605 25.11 10.69 8.68
CA ILE A 605 23.73 11.14 8.99
C ILE A 605 23.48 11.10 10.49
N SER A 606 23.92 10.04 11.17
CA SER A 606 23.75 9.90 12.62
C SER A 606 24.51 10.99 13.38
N SER A 607 25.75 11.28 12.96
CA SER A 607 26.58 12.35 13.53
C SER A 607 25.98 13.73 13.32
N TRP A 608 25.49 14.03 12.10
CA TRP A 608 24.85 15.30 11.78
C TRP A 608 23.52 15.50 12.51
N LYS A 609 22.71 14.44 12.68
CA LYS A 609 21.49 14.48 13.50
C LYS A 609 21.80 14.72 14.97
N LEU A 610 22.84 14.07 15.51
CA LEU A 610 23.30 14.29 16.88
C LEU A 610 23.74 15.75 17.06
N LEU A 611 24.56 16.28 16.15
CA LEU A 611 25.00 17.67 16.17
C LEU A 611 23.82 18.64 16.08
N GLY A 612 22.88 18.39 15.16
CA GLY A 612 21.67 19.18 15.00
C GLY A 612 20.85 19.23 16.29
N LYS A 613 20.63 18.08 16.94
CA LYS A 613 19.94 18.02 18.23
C LYS A 613 20.72 18.72 19.34
N ALA A 614 22.02 18.48 19.44
CA ALA A 614 22.89 19.04 20.48
C ALA A 614 22.96 20.56 20.42
N LEU A 615 22.96 21.17 19.23
CA LEU A 615 22.98 22.63 19.07
C LEU A 615 21.59 23.27 19.09
N GLY A 616 20.52 22.47 19.13
CA GLY A 616 19.13 22.91 19.06
C GLY A 616 18.55 23.38 20.40
N ASN A 617 17.24 23.68 20.39
CA ASN A 617 16.51 24.18 21.56
C ASN A 617 16.50 23.22 22.75
N ASP A 618 16.61 21.91 22.50
CA ASP A 618 16.59 20.85 23.52
C ASP A 618 18.01 20.41 23.94
N GLY A 619 19.05 21.08 23.43
CA GLY A 619 20.45 20.77 23.69
C GLY A 619 21.15 21.89 24.44
N VAL A 620 22.28 22.36 23.90
CA VAL A 620 23.11 23.44 24.46
C VAL A 620 22.30 24.69 24.76
N ILE A 621 21.26 25.01 23.97
CA ILE A 621 20.41 26.18 24.23
C ILE A 621 19.65 26.03 25.56
N ALA A 622 19.03 24.88 25.84
CA ALA A 622 18.34 24.64 27.10
C ALA A 622 19.32 24.72 28.29
N LEU A 623 20.48 24.06 28.16
CA LEU A 623 21.52 24.09 29.19
C LEU A 623 22.04 25.51 29.45
N SER A 624 22.23 26.31 28.39
CA SER A 624 22.68 27.70 28.52
C SER A 624 21.64 28.59 29.21
N ILE A 625 20.34 28.33 29.00
CA ILE A 625 19.27 29.04 29.69
C ILE A 625 19.23 28.65 31.18
N ASP A 626 19.39 27.36 31.49
CA ASP A 626 19.47 26.88 32.88
C ASP A 626 20.67 27.47 33.61
N ASP A 627 21.83 27.60 32.94
CA ASP A 627 23.03 28.24 33.49
C ASP A 627 22.86 29.76 33.67
N ALA A 628 22.14 30.43 32.77
CA ALA A 628 21.89 31.87 32.85
C ALA A 628 20.89 32.25 33.95
N GLY A 629 19.94 31.37 34.27
CA GLY A 629 18.88 31.63 35.26
C GLY A 629 19.39 32.13 36.62
N PRO A 630 20.33 31.42 37.29
CA PRO A 630 20.92 31.86 38.56
C PRO A 630 21.62 33.22 38.48
N GLU A 631 22.32 33.50 37.37
CA GLU A 631 23.06 34.77 37.21
C GLU A 631 22.10 35.95 36.98
N ILE A 632 21.07 35.77 36.16
CA ILE A 632 20.00 36.75 35.99
C ILE A 632 19.31 36.99 37.33
N THR A 633 18.95 35.92 38.06
CA THR A 633 18.33 36.00 39.39
C THR A 633 19.20 36.81 40.35
N LYS A 634 20.52 36.58 40.36
CA LYS A 634 21.46 37.35 41.17
C LYS A 634 21.43 38.84 40.82
N LYS A 635 21.54 39.21 39.54
CA LYS A 635 21.51 40.61 39.10
C LYS A 635 20.22 41.32 39.50
N VAL A 636 19.08 40.65 39.35
CA VAL A 636 17.78 41.21 39.74
C VAL A 636 17.70 41.39 41.25
N ASN A 637 18.18 40.42 42.04
CA ASN A 637 18.22 40.52 43.50
C ASN A 637 19.20 41.59 43.98
N ASP A 638 20.34 41.78 43.31
CA ASP A 638 21.29 42.86 43.60
C ASP A 638 20.63 44.24 43.37
N LEU A 639 19.85 44.39 42.28
CA LEU A 639 19.07 45.60 42.03
C LEU A 639 17.97 45.81 43.08
N LEU A 640 17.19 44.77 43.40
CA LEU A 640 16.13 44.85 44.41
C LEU A 640 16.71 45.24 45.77
N LEU A 641 17.84 44.63 46.16
CA LEU A 641 18.53 44.93 47.40
C LEU A 641 19.04 46.38 47.46
N ALA A 642 19.64 46.87 46.38
CA ALA A 642 20.19 48.22 46.32
C ALA A 642 19.10 49.31 46.43
N CYS A 643 17.87 49.01 45.98
CA CYS A 643 16.85 50.03 45.76
C CYS A 643 15.67 49.93 46.72
N TYR A 644 15.27 48.70 47.06
CA TYR A 644 14.11 48.38 47.88
C TYR A 644 14.49 47.61 49.17
N GLY A 645 15.78 47.43 49.43
CA GLY A 645 16.31 46.75 50.61
C GLY A 645 16.07 45.23 50.62
N PRO A 646 16.24 44.56 51.77
CA PRO A 646 16.18 43.09 51.87
C PRO A 646 14.76 42.52 51.82
N ARG A 647 13.75 43.36 51.55
CA ARG A 647 12.34 42.96 51.61
C ARG A 647 11.98 41.96 50.53
N PHE A 648 12.41 42.20 49.29
CA PHE A 648 12.03 41.38 48.15
C PHE A 648 13.23 40.63 47.59
N THR A 649 13.05 39.33 47.40
CA THR A 649 13.96 38.51 46.61
C THR A 649 13.14 37.70 45.61
N ILE A 650 13.74 37.41 44.46
CA ILE A 650 13.13 36.61 43.42
C ILE A 650 13.91 35.31 43.18
N GLY A 651 13.20 34.31 42.67
CA GLY A 651 13.75 33.07 42.15
C GLY A 651 13.16 32.77 40.77
N ILE A 652 14.01 32.51 39.78
CA ILE A 652 13.60 32.03 38.47
C ILE A 652 13.72 30.50 38.46
N HIS A 653 12.62 29.82 38.19
CA HIS A 653 12.55 28.36 38.14
C HIS A 653 12.23 27.90 36.72
N THR A 654 13.09 27.07 36.14
CA THR A 654 12.94 26.53 34.76
C THR A 654 12.20 25.19 34.73
N GLN A 655 11.69 24.73 35.88
CA GLN A 655 10.90 23.51 36.02
C GLN A 655 9.62 23.81 36.78
N THR A 656 8.49 23.34 36.24
CA THR A 656 7.17 23.40 36.85
C THR A 656 6.73 21.99 37.22
N GLU A 657 6.17 21.81 38.40
CA GLU A 657 5.61 20.54 38.85
C GLU A 657 4.14 20.42 38.40
N LEU A 658 3.82 19.36 37.66
CA LEU A 658 2.45 19.08 37.22
C LEU A 658 1.61 18.52 38.39
N ALA A 659 0.28 18.61 38.28
CA ALA A 659 -0.65 18.14 39.32
C ALA A 659 -0.51 16.63 39.67
N ASN A 660 0.18 15.85 38.84
CA ASN A 660 0.50 14.45 39.05
C ASN A 660 1.88 14.21 39.70
N GLY A 661 2.63 15.26 40.02
CA GLY A 661 4.00 15.19 40.58
C GLY A 661 5.11 15.09 39.52
N ASP A 662 4.78 15.01 38.23
CA ASP A 662 5.79 14.99 37.17
C ASP A 662 6.36 16.39 36.96
N LYS A 663 7.69 16.50 36.90
CA LYS A 663 8.35 17.76 36.55
C LYS A 663 8.32 17.95 35.04
N ARG A 664 7.83 19.10 34.61
CA ARG A 664 7.89 19.57 33.23
C ARG A 664 8.80 20.78 33.16
N GLU A 665 9.45 20.98 32.02
CA GLU A 665 10.08 22.27 31.73
C GLU A 665 9.05 23.40 31.79
N GLY A 666 9.35 24.43 32.56
CA GLY A 666 8.49 25.56 32.83
C GLY A 666 9.31 26.85 32.95
N PHE A 667 8.64 27.97 33.21
CA PHE A 667 9.32 29.22 33.55
C PHE A 667 8.46 29.98 34.55
N GLU A 668 8.84 29.89 35.82
CA GLU A 668 8.12 30.51 36.94
C GLU A 668 9.01 31.52 37.64
N ILE A 669 8.45 32.69 37.96
CA ILE A 669 9.11 33.70 38.78
C ILE A 669 8.39 33.74 40.12
N ARG A 670 9.10 33.32 41.17
CA ARG A 670 8.64 33.40 42.55
C ARG A 670 9.24 34.62 43.21
N VAL A 671 8.44 35.29 44.03
CA VAL A 671 8.84 36.46 44.80
C VAL A 671 8.60 36.19 46.26
N HIS A 672 9.65 36.32 47.05
CA HIS A 672 9.63 36.25 48.50
C HIS A 672 9.56 37.66 49.09
N ASP A 673 8.55 37.94 49.91
CA ASP A 673 8.41 39.18 50.69
C ASP A 673 8.74 38.90 52.15
N ALA A 674 9.94 39.30 52.58
CA ALA A 674 10.46 39.08 53.93
C ALA A 674 9.68 39.84 55.03
N GLN A 675 8.93 40.90 54.69
CA GLN A 675 8.08 41.58 55.68
C GLN A 675 6.77 40.85 55.92
N ALA A 676 6.23 40.19 54.88
CA ALA A 676 4.99 39.43 54.96
C ALA A 676 5.21 37.95 55.28
N ASP A 677 6.48 37.50 55.33
CA ASP A 677 6.90 36.10 55.45
C ASP A 677 6.12 35.20 54.47
N SER A 678 6.08 35.60 53.20
CA SER A 678 5.28 34.92 52.19
C SER A 678 6.01 34.84 50.86
N GLU A 679 5.86 33.70 50.18
CA GLU A 679 6.26 33.49 48.80
C GLU A 679 5.02 33.51 47.90
N LYS A 680 5.08 34.26 46.80
CA LYS A 680 3.98 34.39 45.85
C LYS A 680 4.51 34.33 44.43
N GLU A 681 3.70 33.81 43.52
CA GLU A 681 3.96 33.95 42.09
C GLU A 681 3.86 35.42 41.68
N PHE A 682 4.72 35.86 40.77
CA PHE A 682 4.69 37.21 40.23
C PHE A 682 3.29 37.62 39.71
N ALA A 683 2.55 36.67 39.13
CA ALA A 683 1.21 36.89 38.57
C ALA A 683 0.17 37.36 39.61
N VAL A 684 0.31 37.02 40.89
CA VAL A 684 -0.66 37.35 41.95
C VAL A 684 -0.26 38.55 42.83
N MET A 685 0.85 39.22 42.50
CA MET A 685 1.32 40.39 43.25
C MET A 685 0.45 41.65 43.01
N SER A 686 0.55 42.63 43.93
CA SER A 686 -0.14 43.92 43.82
C SER A 686 0.38 44.75 42.63
N GLY A 687 -0.45 45.64 42.08
CA GLY A 687 -0.12 46.44 40.90
C GLY A 687 1.18 47.24 41.04
N GLY A 688 1.39 47.94 42.16
CA GLY A 688 2.64 48.66 42.43
C GLY A 688 3.84 47.72 42.49
N GLN A 689 3.75 46.62 43.26
CA GLN A 689 4.83 45.64 43.39
C GLN A 689 5.25 45.02 42.05
N LYS A 690 4.28 44.74 41.19
CA LYS A 690 4.54 44.22 39.84
C LYS A 690 5.37 45.18 39.02
N VAL A 691 5.13 46.49 39.11
CA VAL A 691 5.82 47.49 38.29
C VAL A 691 7.32 47.47 38.56
N TRP A 692 7.77 47.57 39.81
CA TRP A 692 9.20 47.61 40.09
C TRP A 692 9.89 46.25 39.99
N ILE A 693 9.23 45.15 40.37
CA ILE A 693 9.82 43.81 40.20
C ILE A 693 9.97 43.50 38.71
N ASN A 694 8.98 43.85 37.88
CA ASN A 694 9.09 43.70 36.43
C ASN A 694 10.19 44.60 35.83
N GLU A 695 10.35 45.82 36.36
CA GLU A 695 11.44 46.69 35.94
C GLU A 695 12.80 46.12 36.33
N CYS A 696 13.00 45.70 37.59
CA CYS A 696 14.23 45.04 38.02
C CYS A 696 14.50 43.75 37.23
N LEU A 697 13.49 42.96 36.88
CA LEU A 697 13.61 41.78 36.00
C LEU A 697 14.12 42.16 34.61
N THR A 698 13.49 43.18 33.99
CA THR A 698 13.89 43.68 32.67
C THR A 698 15.33 44.20 32.70
N ARG A 699 15.66 44.99 33.73
CA ARG A 699 17.00 45.56 33.88
C ARG A 699 18.04 44.50 34.24
N GLY A 700 17.70 43.48 35.02
CA GLY A 700 18.57 42.34 35.29
C GLY A 700 18.92 41.55 34.03
N ILE A 701 17.95 41.36 33.12
CA ILE A 701 18.20 40.79 31.79
C ILE A 701 19.12 41.70 30.98
N ALA A 702 18.88 43.01 30.98
CA ALA A 702 19.74 43.97 30.28
C ALA A 702 21.18 43.96 30.84
N LEU A 703 21.35 43.88 32.17
CA LEU A 703 22.64 43.75 32.85
C LEU A 703 23.34 42.42 32.58
N TYR A 704 22.60 41.35 32.36
CA TYR A 704 23.15 40.08 31.93
C TYR A 704 23.68 40.20 30.49
N ARG A 705 22.84 40.75 29.60
CA ARG A 705 23.19 40.97 28.18
C ARG A 705 24.41 41.89 28.02
N ALA A 706 24.55 42.91 28.86
CA ALA A 706 25.69 43.84 28.83
C ALA A 706 27.03 43.20 29.25
N GLN A 707 27.01 42.09 30.00
CA GLN A 707 28.23 41.37 30.44
C GLN A 707 28.59 40.18 29.55
N GLY A 708 27.63 39.66 28.78
CA GLY A 708 27.88 38.63 27.76
C GLY A 708 28.73 39.16 26.59
N ALA A 709 29.35 38.25 25.85
CA ALA A 709 30.31 38.53 24.76
C ALA A 709 29.73 39.20 23.49
N GLY A 710 28.76 40.10 23.64
CA GLY A 710 28.14 40.89 22.58
C GLY A 710 28.41 42.39 22.70
N THR A 711 27.90 43.17 21.74
CA THR A 711 28.01 44.62 21.69
C THR A 711 27.09 45.29 22.71
N ALA A 712 27.65 46.08 23.62
CA ALA A 712 26.87 46.72 24.69
C ALA A 712 25.98 47.85 24.15
N PHE A 713 24.78 47.97 24.71
CA PHE A 713 23.97 49.18 24.52
C PHE A 713 24.50 50.27 25.42
N GLN A 714 24.55 51.51 24.92
CA GLN A 714 24.98 52.67 25.70
C GLN A 714 23.78 53.40 26.33
N THR A 715 22.58 53.21 25.78
CA THR A 715 21.38 53.94 26.18
C THR A 715 20.23 53.01 26.51
N LEU A 716 19.54 53.30 27.61
CA LEU A 716 18.27 52.69 28.02
C LEU A 716 17.10 53.67 27.88
N PHE A 717 15.88 53.16 27.81
CA PHE A 717 14.67 53.98 27.72
C PHE A 717 13.59 53.48 28.70
N THR A 718 12.80 54.39 29.28
CA THR A 718 11.60 54.08 30.08
C THR A 718 10.48 55.09 29.83
N ASP A 719 9.32 54.60 29.41
CA ASP A 719 8.11 55.40 29.29
C ASP A 719 7.15 55.18 30.47
N GLU A 720 6.77 56.27 31.15
CA GLU A 720 5.76 56.40 32.22
C GLU A 720 5.57 55.17 33.14
N ALA A 721 6.60 54.82 33.91
CA ALA A 721 6.57 53.69 34.85
C ALA A 721 6.30 54.07 36.32
N ASP A 722 6.21 55.37 36.66
CA ASP A 722 6.16 55.88 38.04
C ASP A 722 4.76 56.29 38.54
N GLY A 723 3.76 56.38 37.66
CA GLY A 723 2.41 56.89 37.98
C GLY A 723 1.71 56.21 39.17
N PRO A 724 1.74 54.86 39.31
CA PRO A 724 1.11 54.14 40.43
C PRO A 724 1.90 54.14 41.75
N LEU A 725 3.09 54.75 41.80
CA LEU A 725 3.99 54.69 42.95
C LEU A 725 3.72 55.83 43.95
N ASP A 726 3.88 55.53 45.23
CA ASP A 726 3.92 56.52 46.30
C ASP A 726 5.27 57.27 46.33
N PRO A 727 5.34 58.49 46.92
CA PRO A 727 6.51 59.37 46.81
C PRO A 727 7.83 58.74 47.29
N GLU A 728 7.80 57.91 48.34
CA GLU A 728 8.99 57.21 48.83
C GLU A 728 9.52 56.20 47.79
N ARG A 729 8.61 55.41 47.20
CA ARG A 729 8.95 54.41 46.17
C ARG A 729 9.36 55.01 44.84
N LYS A 730 8.90 56.23 44.53
CA LYS A 730 9.37 57.00 43.37
C LYS A 730 10.87 57.31 43.46
N ARG A 731 11.39 57.65 44.66
CA ARG A 731 12.83 57.87 44.88
C ARG A 731 13.64 56.58 44.78
N GLU A 732 13.11 55.48 45.31
CA GLU A 732 13.71 54.14 45.19
C GLU A 732 13.82 53.71 43.71
N PHE A 733 12.84 54.08 42.89
CA PHE A 733 12.86 53.84 41.44
C PHE A 733 14.00 54.58 40.73
N MET A 734 14.28 55.83 41.09
CA MET A 734 15.43 56.58 40.53
C MET A 734 16.77 55.99 40.97
N LYS A 735 16.88 55.54 42.22
CA LYS A 735 18.06 54.79 42.70
C LYS A 735 18.30 53.53 41.87
N MET A 736 17.23 52.80 41.53
CA MET A 736 17.30 51.63 40.66
C MET A 736 17.84 51.96 39.28
N LYS A 737 17.35 53.02 38.64
CA LYS A 737 17.88 53.45 37.34
C LYS A 737 19.37 53.78 37.41
N ARG A 738 19.80 54.55 38.42
CA ARG A 738 21.22 54.88 38.62
C ARG A 738 22.07 53.63 38.86
N GLU A 739 21.56 52.69 39.63
CA GLU A 739 22.27 51.43 39.91
C GLU A 739 22.40 50.56 38.65
N VAL A 740 21.38 50.53 37.78
CA VAL A 740 21.44 49.86 36.49
C VAL A 740 22.49 50.49 35.58
N LEU A 741 22.52 51.84 35.48
CA LEU A 741 23.56 52.53 34.72
C LEU A 741 24.97 52.15 35.21
N ARG A 742 25.16 52.15 36.54
CA ARG A 742 26.43 51.83 37.19
C ARG A 742 26.86 50.38 36.95
N GLN A 743 25.97 49.41 37.15
CA GLN A 743 26.30 47.98 36.98
C GLN A 743 26.48 47.58 35.51
N GLY A 744 25.73 48.21 34.61
CA GLY A 744 25.71 47.88 33.18
C GLY A 744 26.68 48.66 32.31
N GLY A 745 27.30 49.71 32.85
CA GLY A 745 28.17 50.61 32.07
C GLY A 745 27.42 51.40 31.00
N TYR A 746 26.10 51.60 31.18
CA TYR A 746 25.30 52.41 30.28
C TYR A 746 25.63 53.89 30.45
N GLU A 747 25.77 54.62 29.35
CA GLU A 747 26.03 56.07 29.38
C GLU A 747 24.80 56.84 29.83
N ARG A 748 23.60 56.45 29.36
CA ARG A 748 22.37 57.25 29.54
C ARG A 748 21.12 56.38 29.71
N GLU A 749 20.14 56.90 30.44
CA GLU A 749 18.76 56.40 30.38
C GLU A 749 17.81 57.57 30.13
N PHE A 750 17.05 57.51 29.04
CA PHE A 750 15.96 58.45 28.79
C PHE A 750 14.71 57.98 29.50
N PHE A 751 14.07 58.85 30.28
CA PHE A 751 12.82 58.50 30.94
C PHE A 751 11.78 59.61 30.86
N ILE A 752 10.50 59.23 30.81
CA ILE A 752 9.37 60.14 30.97
C ILE A 752 8.83 60.00 32.39
N SER A 753 8.66 61.12 33.08
CA SER A 753 7.94 61.20 34.35
C SER A 753 7.08 62.46 34.38
N GLN A 754 5.92 62.35 35.02
CA GLN A 754 5.04 63.49 35.32
C GLN A 754 5.27 64.04 36.74
N THR A 755 6.21 63.46 37.50
CA THR A 755 6.50 63.81 38.89
C THR A 755 7.65 64.82 38.95
N PRO A 756 7.43 66.08 39.39
CA PRO A 756 8.48 67.10 39.45
C PRO A 756 9.71 66.65 40.24
N ASP A 757 9.51 66.07 41.42
CA ASP A 757 10.58 65.54 42.28
C ASP A 757 11.51 64.54 41.56
N LEU A 758 10.99 63.77 40.60
CA LEU A 758 11.81 62.82 39.84
C LEU A 758 12.57 63.48 38.69
N VAL A 759 12.01 64.54 38.12
CA VAL A 759 12.70 65.30 37.09
C VAL A 759 13.85 66.10 37.69
N ASP A 760 13.71 66.59 38.92
CA ASP A 760 14.78 67.26 39.68
C ASP A 760 15.95 66.31 39.99
N GLU A 761 15.71 64.99 40.04
CA GLU A 761 16.77 63.97 40.19
C GLU A 761 17.46 63.60 38.88
N ALA A 762 17.05 64.18 37.73
CA ALA A 762 17.68 63.93 36.44
C ALA A 762 18.98 64.74 36.25
N ASP A 763 19.92 64.18 35.50
CA ASP A 763 21.21 64.83 35.20
C ASP A 763 21.09 65.81 34.02
N ALA A 764 20.06 65.67 33.17
CA ALA A 764 19.61 66.69 32.23
C ALA A 764 18.13 66.54 31.89
N VAL A 765 17.53 67.61 31.35
CA VAL A 765 16.12 67.66 30.97
C VAL A 765 15.99 68.07 29.51
N ILE A 766 15.21 67.30 28.76
CA ILE A 766 14.68 67.68 27.46
C ILE A 766 13.29 68.27 27.70
N ASP A 767 13.21 69.60 27.68
CA ASP A 767 11.93 70.31 27.82
C ASP A 767 11.20 70.36 26.47
N VAL A 768 10.13 69.57 26.39
CA VAL A 768 9.30 69.46 25.19
C VAL A 768 8.54 70.75 24.89
N VAL A 769 8.23 71.56 25.90
CA VAL A 769 7.59 72.87 25.71
C VAL A 769 8.60 73.86 25.14
N ALA A 770 9.85 73.83 25.60
CA ALA A 770 10.90 74.66 25.02
C ALA A 770 11.16 74.29 23.55
N LEU A 771 11.17 72.99 23.21
CA LEU A 771 11.26 72.52 21.82
C LEU A 771 10.10 72.98 20.93
N ALA A 772 8.91 73.25 21.50
CA ALA A 772 7.77 73.83 20.77
C ALA A 772 7.95 75.32 20.44
N THR A 773 8.99 75.98 20.97
CA THR A 773 9.24 77.42 20.76
C THR A 773 10.44 77.73 19.86
N GLN A 774 11.31 76.74 19.58
CA GLN A 774 12.55 76.89 18.78
C GLN A 774 12.35 76.99 17.27
#